data_AF-A0A387LA91-F1
#
_entry.id   AF-A0A387LA91-F1
#
_cell.length_a   1.000
_cell.length_b   1.000
_cell.length_c   1.000
_cell.angle_alpha   90.00
_cell.angle_beta   90.00
_cell.angle_gamma   90.00
#
_symmetry.space_group_name_H-M   'P 1'
#
loop_
_entity.id
_entity.type
_entity.pdbx_description
1 polymer ?
#
loop_
_entity_poly.entity_id
_entity_poly.type
_entity_poly.pdbx_seq_one_letter_code
_entity_poly.pdbx_strand_id
1 'polypeptide(L)'
;MGSKRSPQLCLVPLILGLLSGGVSMTPLPEAGPQSPCSLEGVEIKGGSFRLLKAGQSLEYLCPSGFYPYPVQIRTCRSTGSWSTLQTQDKKIVKRAECKAIRCPRPQDFENGEYWPRAPYYNLSDEISFHCYDGYNLRGSANRTCQATGRWDGETAICDDGAGYCLNPGIPIGTRKVGSQYRLEDTVTYYCSRGLTLRGSKQRTCQEGGSWSGTEPSCQDSFMYDTPAEVAEAFLSSLTETIEGVDAEDGHSPGEQQKRKIILDPSGSMNIYLVLDGSDSIGSHNFTGAKRCLSNFIEKVASYGVRPKYGLVTYATDPKVLIRVSDPKSSDADWVTEQLNQINYEDHKLRAGTNTKKALLEVYNMMNREVNKLPEAWNRTRHVILLMTDGLHNMGGDPVSVIHDIRDLLDIGRNRKKPREDYLDIYVFGVGPLVDQDSINALASKKDKEQHVFKLKDIDNLEDVFIQMLDETRTLGLCGMVWEHKKGTDYHKQPWQAKISVTRPLKGHESCMGAVVSEYFVLTAAHCFTVDDEKHSIKVSMGGKKQEWEIEEVLFHPNYDLNAKKAKGIPEFYDYDVALIKLKKKLKYSETIRPICLPCTEGSNQALRLPHSTTCQQQMQELLPAKDIKALFVSELSKDHKKTLIRKEVYIKNGEKKTGCERDALRAIGYDKVKDVSEVVTPRFLCTGGVAPYADPNTCKGDSGGPLFIHKKSRFIQVGVISWGVVDVCKGQQQVPAYARDFHINLYQVLPWLKEKLQDEDLGFL
;
A
#
# COMPACT_ATOMS: atom_id res chain seq x y z
N MET A 1 23.57 17.48 -54.18
CA MET A 1 24.72 18.39 -54.35
C MET A 1 24.30 19.73 -53.76
N GLY A 2 24.97 20.42 -52.84
CA GLY A 2 26.39 20.45 -52.44
C GLY A 2 26.88 21.91 -52.57
N SER A 3 27.77 22.50 -51.75
CA SER A 3 28.61 21.99 -50.66
C SER A 3 29.11 23.15 -49.76
N LYS A 4 29.66 22.78 -48.59
CA LYS A 4 30.38 23.59 -47.58
C LYS A 4 31.62 24.34 -48.14
N ARG A 5 32.17 25.29 -47.36
CA ARG A 5 33.59 25.22 -46.87
C ARG A 5 33.91 26.17 -45.70
N SER A 6 35.00 25.85 -45.00
CA SER A 6 35.58 26.50 -43.80
C SER A 6 36.91 27.20 -44.16
N PRO A 7 37.55 27.95 -43.25
CA PRO A 7 38.92 27.57 -42.88
C PRO A 7 39.26 27.71 -41.37
N GLN A 8 40.52 27.38 -41.02
CA GLN A 8 41.08 27.22 -39.67
C GLN A 8 42.46 27.92 -39.54
N LEU A 9 42.78 28.39 -38.32
CA LEU A 9 44.12 28.49 -37.66
C LEU A 9 45.32 29.25 -38.29
N CYS A 10 45.97 30.08 -37.46
CA CYS A 10 47.45 30.03 -37.23
C CYS A 10 47.87 30.71 -35.90
N LEU A 11 49.00 30.31 -35.31
CA LEU A 11 49.51 30.76 -33.98
C LEU A 11 50.64 31.82 -34.07
N VAL A 12 50.81 32.62 -33.00
CA VAL A 12 52.13 33.14 -32.51
C VAL A 12 52.11 33.24 -30.96
N PRO A 13 53.17 32.85 -30.22
CA PRO A 13 53.22 32.90 -28.75
C PRO A 13 53.99 34.13 -28.20
N LEU A 14 53.82 34.47 -26.91
CA LEU A 14 54.70 35.42 -26.21
C LEU A 14 54.91 35.12 -24.71
N ILE A 15 56.16 35.29 -24.26
CA ILE A 15 56.73 35.06 -22.91
C ILE A 15 57.95 36.02 -22.81
N LEU A 16 58.34 36.70 -21.72
CA LEU A 16 57.97 36.73 -20.29
C LEU A 16 57.73 38.20 -19.85
N GLY A 17 57.23 38.46 -18.62
CA GLY A 17 57.27 39.80 -18.01
C GLY A 17 56.73 39.87 -16.58
N LEU A 18 57.56 39.55 -15.58
CA LEU A 18 57.23 39.72 -14.16
C LEU A 18 57.40 41.17 -13.70
N LEU A 19 56.32 41.81 -13.24
CA LEU A 19 56.39 42.94 -12.31
C LEU A 19 55.34 42.78 -11.22
N SER A 20 55.81 42.83 -9.97
CA SER A 20 55.01 42.66 -8.76
C SER A 20 54.20 43.92 -8.44
N GLY A 21 52.87 43.80 -8.46
CA GLY A 21 51.95 44.84 -7.99
C GLY A 21 50.73 44.19 -7.34
N GLY A 22 50.71 44.12 -6.01
CA GLY A 22 49.61 43.51 -5.27
C GLY A 22 48.35 44.38 -5.33
N VAL A 23 47.34 43.92 -6.07
CA VAL A 23 45.97 44.43 -5.96
C VAL A 23 45.16 43.39 -5.19
N SER A 24 44.75 43.74 -3.97
CA SER A 24 43.84 42.90 -3.19
C SER A 24 42.51 42.82 -3.90
N MET A 25 42.20 41.68 -4.52
CA MET A 25 40.85 41.37 -4.94
C MET A 25 40.04 41.13 -3.67
N THR A 26 39.24 42.11 -3.25
CA THR A 26 38.20 41.89 -2.26
C THR A 26 37.31 40.75 -2.74
N PRO A 27 37.16 39.66 -1.96
CA PRO A 27 36.19 38.64 -2.27
C PRO A 27 34.80 39.28 -2.40
N LEU A 28 34.01 38.83 -3.37
CA LEU A 28 32.57 38.99 -3.27
C LEU A 28 32.13 38.44 -1.91
N PRO A 29 31.25 39.11 -1.15
CA PRO A 29 30.86 38.62 0.15
C PRO A 29 30.32 37.20 0.03
N GLU A 30 30.94 36.25 0.73
CA GLU A 30 30.28 34.98 1.01
C GLU A 30 28.93 35.31 1.62
N ALA A 31 27.87 34.65 1.15
CA ALA A 31 26.53 34.85 1.69
C ALA A 31 26.54 34.37 3.14
N GLY A 32 26.72 35.32 4.06
CA GLY A 32 26.79 35.03 5.49
C GLY A 32 25.54 34.29 5.97
N PRO A 33 25.65 33.53 7.08
CA PRO A 33 24.51 32.80 7.63
C PRO A 33 23.35 33.78 7.85
N GLN A 34 22.21 33.49 7.23
CA GLN A 34 21.03 34.35 7.29
C GLN A 34 20.67 34.64 8.76
N SER A 35 20.68 35.91 9.15
CA SER A 35 20.25 36.32 10.49
C SER A 35 18.80 35.88 10.72
N PRO A 36 18.48 35.14 11.80
CA PRO A 36 17.13 34.68 12.05
C PRO A 36 16.18 35.87 12.18
N CYS A 37 14.98 35.76 11.60
CA CYS A 37 13.95 36.78 11.69
C CYS A 37 13.57 37.06 13.15
N SER A 38 13.36 38.33 13.51
CA SER A 38 12.91 38.70 14.86
C SER A 38 11.64 37.95 15.26
N LEU A 39 11.58 37.49 16.52
CA LEU A 39 10.42 36.80 17.10
C LEU A 39 9.42 37.75 17.76
N GLU A 40 9.64 39.07 17.67
CA GLU A 40 8.74 40.06 18.22
C GLU A 40 7.43 40.17 17.41
N GLY A 41 6.28 40.05 18.08
CA GLY A 41 4.97 40.18 17.44
C GLY A 41 4.59 38.99 16.55
N VAL A 42 5.25 37.83 16.70
CA VAL A 42 4.94 36.62 15.93
C VAL A 42 3.98 35.69 16.65
N GLU A 43 3.75 35.90 17.95
CA GLU A 43 2.91 35.09 18.82
C GLU A 43 1.46 34.93 18.31
N ILE A 44 0.89 33.76 18.57
CA ILE A 44 -0.49 33.40 18.20
C ILE A 44 -1.40 33.47 19.43
N LYS A 45 -2.51 34.20 19.31
CA LYS A 45 -3.50 34.28 20.39
C LYS A 45 -4.17 32.92 20.60
N GLY A 46 -4.05 32.36 21.80
CA GLY A 46 -4.69 31.09 22.18
C GLY A 46 -3.91 29.82 21.81
N GLY A 47 -2.64 29.94 21.45
CA GLY A 47 -1.75 28.80 21.15
C GLY A 47 -0.28 29.14 21.39
N SER A 48 0.61 28.41 20.74
CA SER A 48 2.06 28.63 20.76
C SER A 48 2.65 28.49 19.35
N PHE A 49 3.97 28.61 19.22
CA PHE A 49 4.68 28.32 17.97
C PHE A 49 5.98 27.57 18.25
N ARG A 50 6.47 26.85 17.23
CA ARG A 50 7.81 26.25 17.22
C ARG A 50 8.61 26.72 16.01
N LEU A 51 9.93 26.84 16.17
CA LEU A 51 10.83 27.13 15.06
C LEU A 51 11.26 25.83 14.37
N LEU A 52 11.30 25.88 13.04
CA LEU A 52 11.73 24.82 12.12
C LEU A 52 12.90 25.33 11.27
N LYS A 53 13.63 24.42 10.61
CA LYS A 53 14.77 24.75 9.73
C LYS A 53 15.74 25.76 10.36
N ALA A 54 16.18 25.50 11.61
CA ALA A 54 17.08 26.36 12.40
C ALA A 54 16.63 27.85 12.53
N GLY A 55 15.32 28.13 12.45
CA GLY A 55 14.76 29.48 12.57
C GLY A 55 14.32 30.12 11.25
N GLN A 56 14.52 29.47 10.11
CA GLN A 56 14.03 29.96 8.81
C GLN A 56 12.51 29.80 8.61
N SER A 57 11.84 29.01 9.45
CA SER A 57 10.39 28.82 9.40
C SER A 57 9.83 28.73 10.82
N LEU A 58 8.60 29.20 11.03
CA LEU A 58 7.85 28.97 12.27
C LEU A 58 6.55 28.24 11.93
N GLU A 59 6.14 27.36 12.83
CA GLU A 59 4.86 26.66 12.78
C GLU A 59 4.05 27.02 14.01
N TYR A 60 2.79 27.38 13.80
CA TYR A 60 1.82 27.65 14.84
C TYR A 60 1.16 26.36 15.34
N LEU A 61 1.03 26.27 16.66
CA LEU A 61 0.46 25.13 17.38
C LEU A 61 -0.77 25.60 18.15
N CYS A 62 -1.93 25.03 17.82
CA CYS A 62 -3.20 25.31 18.51
C CYS A 62 -3.66 24.09 19.32
N PRO A 63 -4.49 24.30 20.37
CA PRO A 63 -5.12 23.21 21.11
C PRO A 63 -6.00 22.32 20.20
N SER A 64 -6.28 21.10 20.64
CA SER A 64 -7.22 20.22 19.93
C SER A 64 -8.59 20.88 19.76
N GLY A 65 -9.19 20.72 18.58
CA GLY A 65 -10.41 21.44 18.19
C GLY A 65 -10.19 22.87 17.70
N PHE A 66 -8.95 23.37 17.65
CA PHE A 66 -8.59 24.68 17.11
C PHE A 66 -7.53 24.57 16.02
N TYR A 67 -7.47 25.54 15.11
CA TYR A 67 -6.50 25.64 14.03
C TYR A 67 -5.83 27.03 13.96
N PRO A 68 -4.60 27.15 13.45
CA PRO A 68 -3.95 28.44 13.28
C PRO A 68 -4.56 29.25 12.13
N TYR A 69 -5.04 30.46 12.42
CA TYR A 69 -5.54 31.40 11.43
C TYR A 69 -4.59 32.60 11.25
N PRO A 70 -4.33 33.06 10.02
CA PRO A 70 -4.83 32.53 8.74
C PRO A 70 -4.01 31.38 8.12
N VAL A 71 -2.78 31.15 8.61
CA VAL A 71 -1.84 30.14 8.07
C VAL A 71 -1.19 29.36 9.20
N GLN A 72 -0.85 28.09 8.96
CA GLN A 72 -0.14 27.24 9.93
C GLN A 72 1.36 27.57 10.01
N ILE A 73 2.00 27.90 8.89
CA ILE A 73 3.46 28.14 8.82
C ILE A 73 3.77 29.51 8.22
N ARG A 74 4.81 30.16 8.74
CA ARG A 74 5.41 31.38 8.16
C ARG A 74 6.88 31.12 7.85
N THR A 75 7.37 31.76 6.78
CA THR A 75 8.76 31.66 6.32
C THR A 75 9.49 32.97 6.57
N CYS A 76 10.76 32.89 6.98
CA CYS A 76 11.61 34.05 7.13
C CYS A 76 12.07 34.53 5.75
N ARG A 77 11.81 35.80 5.40
CA ARG A 77 12.24 36.38 4.11
C ARG A 77 13.66 36.91 4.22
N SER A 78 14.34 37.05 3.08
CA SER A 78 15.67 37.70 2.97
C SER A 78 15.72 39.12 3.53
N THR A 79 14.56 39.77 3.70
CA THR A 79 14.40 41.08 4.36
C THR A 79 14.48 41.03 5.89
N GLY A 80 14.76 39.88 6.50
CA GLY A 80 14.78 39.70 7.96
C GLY A 80 13.39 39.74 8.61
N SER A 81 12.32 39.66 7.80
CA SER A 81 10.93 39.72 8.26
C SER A 81 10.13 38.48 7.85
N TRP A 82 9.24 38.05 8.74
CA TRP A 82 8.37 36.89 8.53
C TRP A 82 7.34 37.13 7.41
N SER A 83 6.99 36.07 6.68
CA SER A 83 5.97 36.11 5.64
C SER A 83 4.66 36.73 6.15
N THR A 84 4.03 37.53 5.31
CA THR A 84 2.79 38.25 5.64
C THR A 84 1.66 37.27 5.89
N LEU A 85 0.98 37.39 7.03
CA LEU A 85 -0.24 36.64 7.33
C LEU A 85 -1.32 37.03 6.31
N GLN A 86 -1.67 36.11 5.42
CA GLN A 86 -2.69 36.32 4.38
C GLN A 86 -3.73 35.19 4.41
N THR A 87 -5.00 35.53 4.18
CA THR A 87 -6.09 34.56 3.98
C THR A 87 -6.08 33.99 2.56
N GLN A 88 -6.88 32.94 2.30
CA GLN A 88 -7.15 32.46 0.93
C GLN A 88 -7.64 33.58 -0.01
N ASP A 89 -8.52 34.48 0.47
CA ASP A 89 -8.97 35.70 -0.24
C ASP A 89 -7.84 36.77 -0.45
N LYS A 90 -6.56 36.45 -0.21
CA LYS A 90 -5.38 37.34 -0.25
C LYS A 90 -5.47 38.57 0.67
N LYS A 91 -6.31 38.55 1.71
CA LYS A 91 -6.47 39.64 2.69
C LYS A 91 -5.39 39.54 3.77
N ILE A 92 -4.73 40.66 4.07
CA ILE A 92 -3.70 40.72 5.11
C ILE A 92 -4.36 40.73 6.51
N VAL A 93 -3.88 39.86 7.39
CA VAL A 93 -4.31 39.78 8.79
C VAL A 93 -3.21 40.35 9.69
N LYS A 94 -3.58 41.14 10.71
CA LYS A 94 -2.59 41.83 11.57
C LYS A 94 -1.98 40.96 12.69
N ARG A 95 -2.70 39.93 13.15
CA ARG A 95 -2.29 39.04 14.26
C ARG A 95 -2.76 37.61 13.97
N ALA A 96 -1.96 36.62 14.35
CA ALA A 96 -2.37 35.22 14.30
C ALA A 96 -3.27 34.88 15.50
N GLU A 97 -4.27 34.03 15.30
CA GLU A 97 -5.11 33.52 16.39
C GLU A 97 -5.53 32.07 16.13
N CYS A 98 -5.66 31.29 17.20
CA CYS A 98 -6.25 29.95 17.14
C CYS A 98 -7.78 30.08 17.05
N LYS A 99 -8.37 29.59 15.96
CA LYS A 99 -9.82 29.59 15.75
C LYS A 99 -10.38 28.18 15.94
N ALA A 100 -11.61 28.08 16.45
CA ALA A 100 -12.30 26.80 16.56
C ALA A 100 -12.51 26.18 15.18
N ILE A 101 -12.23 24.89 15.05
CA ILE A 101 -12.52 24.08 13.86
C ILE A 101 -14.05 23.96 13.75
N ARG A 102 -14.55 24.18 12.53
CA ARG A 102 -15.98 24.20 12.20
C ARG A 102 -16.19 23.57 10.84
N CYS A 103 -17.28 22.83 10.68
CA CYS A 103 -17.65 22.29 9.38
C CYS A 103 -18.37 23.35 8.52
N PRO A 104 -18.32 23.24 7.17
CA PRO A 104 -19.03 24.17 6.31
C PRO A 104 -20.53 24.11 6.59
N ARG A 105 -21.19 25.25 6.77
CA ARG A 105 -22.66 25.28 6.84
C ARG A 105 -23.24 25.06 5.44
N PRO A 106 -24.40 24.39 5.30
CA PRO A 106 -25.16 24.43 4.06
C PRO A 106 -25.42 25.89 3.63
N GLN A 107 -25.22 26.16 2.34
CA GLN A 107 -25.60 27.44 1.74
C GLN A 107 -26.97 27.36 1.07
N ASP A 108 -27.31 26.15 0.60
CA ASP A 108 -28.43 25.84 -0.25
C ASP A 108 -28.73 24.34 -0.09
N PHE A 109 -29.99 23.96 -0.22
CA PHE A 109 -30.48 22.57 -0.18
C PHE A 109 -31.86 22.57 -0.84
N GLU A 110 -32.05 21.76 -1.87
CA GLU A 110 -33.26 21.76 -2.69
C GLU A 110 -34.13 20.52 -2.42
N ASN A 111 -35.43 20.66 -2.69
CA ASN A 111 -36.41 19.57 -2.63
C ASN A 111 -36.54 18.88 -1.24
N GLY A 112 -36.14 19.58 -0.18
CA GLY A 112 -36.25 19.12 1.20
C GLY A 112 -35.82 20.19 2.19
N GLU A 113 -35.69 19.78 3.45
CA GLU A 113 -35.20 20.59 4.56
C GLU A 113 -34.07 19.91 5.33
N TYR A 114 -33.32 20.73 6.06
CA TYR A 114 -32.29 20.26 6.99
C TYR A 114 -32.44 20.94 8.36
N TRP A 115 -32.06 20.22 9.42
CA TRP A 115 -32.15 20.67 10.80
C TRP A 115 -30.97 20.16 11.65
N PRO A 116 -30.45 20.94 12.62
CA PRO A 116 -30.82 22.33 12.94
C PRO A 116 -30.21 23.31 11.94
N ARG A 117 -30.84 24.48 11.74
CA ARG A 117 -30.28 25.57 10.94
C ARG A 117 -29.44 26.50 11.84
N ALA A 118 -28.11 26.43 11.72
CA ALA A 118 -27.18 27.17 12.57
C ALA A 118 -26.26 28.12 11.76
N PRO A 119 -25.77 29.23 12.35
CA PRO A 119 -24.80 30.12 11.68
C PRO A 119 -23.42 29.49 11.50
N TYR A 120 -23.10 28.47 12.30
CA TYR A 120 -21.90 27.63 12.22
C TYR A 120 -22.17 26.30 12.94
N TYR A 121 -21.42 25.26 12.57
CA TYR A 121 -21.46 23.95 13.22
C TYR A 121 -20.07 23.63 13.77
N ASN A 122 -20.01 23.28 15.05
CA ASN A 122 -18.81 22.88 15.77
C ASN A 122 -18.58 21.37 15.65
N LEU A 123 -17.43 20.90 16.13
CA LEU A 123 -17.13 19.47 16.18
C LEU A 123 -18.18 18.71 16.99
N SER A 124 -18.57 17.54 16.48
CA SER A 124 -19.63 16.67 17.02
C SER A 124 -21.07 17.20 16.89
N ASP A 125 -21.29 18.38 16.28
CA ASP A 125 -22.66 18.80 15.93
C ASP A 125 -23.20 17.88 14.80
N GLU A 126 -24.45 17.45 14.92
CA GLU A 126 -25.17 16.62 13.95
C GLU A 126 -26.16 17.46 13.12
N ILE A 127 -26.37 17.08 11.86
CA ILE A 127 -27.36 17.65 10.94
C ILE A 127 -28.13 16.52 10.25
N SER A 128 -29.46 16.64 10.23
CA SER A 128 -30.37 15.71 9.57
C SER A 128 -31.03 16.35 8.34
N PHE A 129 -31.27 15.54 7.31
CA PHE A 129 -31.88 15.93 6.03
C PHE A 129 -33.16 15.13 5.79
N HIS A 130 -34.22 15.81 5.35
CA HIS A 130 -35.51 15.23 5.01
C HIS A 130 -35.99 15.78 3.67
N CYS A 131 -36.46 14.92 2.77
CA CYS A 131 -37.01 15.35 1.48
C CYS A 131 -38.49 15.72 1.60
N TYR A 132 -38.96 16.59 0.70
CA TYR A 132 -40.39 16.86 0.55
C TYR A 132 -41.11 15.68 -0.12
N ASP A 133 -42.44 15.63 0.04
CA ASP A 133 -43.29 14.61 -0.57
C ASP A 133 -43.06 14.53 -2.09
N GLY A 134 -42.93 13.31 -2.61
CA GLY A 134 -42.61 13.03 -4.01
C GLY A 134 -41.11 12.93 -4.34
N TYR A 135 -40.21 13.29 -3.41
CA TYR A 135 -38.77 13.16 -3.58
C TYR A 135 -38.19 12.06 -2.71
N ASN A 136 -37.23 11.31 -3.25
CA ASN A 136 -36.50 10.26 -2.54
C ASN A 136 -35.14 10.77 -2.08
N LEU A 137 -34.75 10.40 -0.86
CA LEU A 137 -33.45 10.73 -0.30
C LEU A 137 -32.38 9.74 -0.79
N ARG A 138 -31.28 10.28 -1.33
CA ARG A 138 -30.03 9.55 -1.61
C ARG A 138 -28.90 10.14 -0.76
N GLY A 139 -27.89 9.32 -0.44
CA GLY A 139 -26.79 9.69 0.46
C GLY A 139 -27.17 9.61 1.94
N SER A 140 -26.41 10.28 2.81
CA SER A 140 -26.56 10.15 4.27
C SER A 140 -27.64 11.08 4.84
N ALA A 141 -28.68 10.50 5.45
CA ALA A 141 -29.78 11.24 6.09
C ALA A 141 -29.32 12.06 7.31
N ASN A 142 -28.39 11.52 8.10
CA ASN A 142 -27.74 12.21 9.20
C ASN A 142 -26.24 12.33 8.90
N ARG A 143 -25.63 13.45 9.29
CA ARG A 143 -24.19 13.70 9.15
C ARG A 143 -23.66 14.40 10.40
N THR A 144 -22.45 14.05 10.83
CA THR A 144 -21.78 14.62 12.01
C THR A 144 -20.54 15.40 11.61
N CYS A 145 -20.30 16.53 12.27
CA CYS A 145 -19.10 17.34 12.03
C CYS A 145 -17.85 16.72 12.68
N GLN A 146 -16.94 16.20 11.85
CA GLN A 146 -15.74 15.47 12.24
C GLN A 146 -14.55 16.40 12.56
N ALA A 147 -13.60 15.90 13.34
CA ALA A 147 -12.39 16.63 13.76
C ALA A 147 -11.45 17.06 12.59
N THR A 148 -11.67 16.52 11.38
CA THR A 148 -11.06 16.96 10.12
C THR A 148 -11.62 18.27 9.59
N GLY A 149 -12.68 18.81 10.22
CA GLY A 149 -13.43 19.96 9.73
C GLY A 149 -14.47 19.62 8.67
N ARG A 150 -14.81 18.34 8.48
CA ARG A 150 -15.70 17.85 7.43
C ARG A 150 -16.90 17.10 7.99
N TRP A 151 -17.95 17.01 7.20
CA TRP A 151 -19.08 16.13 7.49
C TRP A 151 -18.72 14.70 7.09
N ASP A 152 -19.02 13.72 7.94
CA ASP A 152 -18.97 12.30 7.60
C ASP A 152 -20.05 11.90 6.58
N GLY A 153 -20.05 10.65 6.12
CA GLY A 153 -21.04 10.15 5.17
C GLY A 153 -21.03 10.83 3.79
N GLU A 154 -22.09 10.59 3.03
CA GLU A 154 -22.27 11.06 1.65
C GLU A 154 -23.14 12.32 1.58
N THR A 155 -23.07 13.04 0.46
CA THR A 155 -23.95 14.19 0.19
C THR A 155 -25.41 13.76 0.14
N ALA A 156 -26.24 14.39 0.98
CA ALA A 156 -27.69 14.20 0.97
C ALA A 156 -28.30 14.86 -0.28
N ILE A 157 -29.14 14.12 -1.01
CA ILE A 157 -29.76 14.57 -2.27
C ILE A 157 -31.23 14.17 -2.26
N CYS A 158 -32.13 15.13 -2.51
CA CYS A 158 -33.55 14.89 -2.72
C CYS A 158 -33.87 14.90 -4.22
N ASP A 159 -34.30 13.76 -4.73
CA ASP A 159 -34.40 13.46 -6.16
C ASP A 159 -35.76 12.83 -6.49
N ASP A 160 -36.44 13.34 -7.52
CA ASP A 160 -37.69 12.78 -8.04
C ASP A 160 -37.44 11.72 -9.12
N GLY A 161 -36.22 11.63 -9.64
CA GLY A 161 -35.86 10.71 -10.73
C GLY A 161 -36.43 11.10 -12.10
N ALA A 162 -36.93 12.33 -12.28
CA ALA A 162 -37.53 12.79 -13.53
C ALA A 162 -36.51 13.26 -14.59
N GLY A 163 -35.24 13.45 -14.21
CA GLY A 163 -34.15 13.85 -15.09
C GLY A 163 -33.63 12.73 -16.00
N TYR A 164 -32.89 13.10 -17.05
CA TYR A 164 -32.12 12.14 -17.86
C TYR A 164 -30.88 11.68 -17.09
N CYS A 165 -30.18 12.63 -16.47
CA CYS A 165 -29.27 12.35 -15.37
C CYS A 165 -30.01 12.57 -14.05
N LEU A 166 -29.65 11.79 -13.03
CA LEU A 166 -30.11 11.99 -11.66
C LEU A 166 -29.70 13.37 -11.12
N ASN A 167 -30.37 13.87 -10.08
CA ASN A 167 -29.97 15.11 -9.43
C ASN A 167 -28.50 15.02 -8.93
N PRO A 168 -27.58 15.90 -9.37
CA PRO A 168 -26.18 15.87 -8.94
C PRO A 168 -25.97 16.41 -7.51
N GLY A 169 -27.01 16.90 -6.85
CA GLY A 169 -26.98 17.32 -5.45
C GLY A 169 -26.29 18.67 -5.19
N ILE A 170 -26.28 19.07 -3.92
CA ILE A 170 -25.61 20.28 -3.43
C ILE A 170 -24.68 19.89 -2.27
N PRO A 171 -23.40 19.60 -2.53
CA PRO A 171 -22.43 19.27 -1.49
C PRO A 171 -22.29 20.40 -0.48
N ILE A 172 -22.21 20.06 0.81
CA ILE A 172 -22.33 21.05 1.90
C ILE A 172 -21.23 22.12 1.81
N GLY A 173 -21.65 23.39 1.88
CA GLY A 173 -20.78 24.57 1.72
C GLY A 173 -20.70 25.11 0.30
N THR A 174 -21.11 24.33 -0.71
CA THR A 174 -21.29 24.79 -2.09
C THR A 174 -22.65 25.47 -2.29
N ARG A 175 -22.80 26.19 -3.41
CA ARG A 175 -24.09 26.53 -4.02
C ARG A 175 -24.09 26.05 -5.48
N LYS A 176 -25.16 25.36 -5.89
CA LYS A 176 -25.39 24.91 -7.27
C LYS A 176 -26.11 26.00 -8.09
N VAL A 177 -25.79 26.10 -9.37
CA VAL A 177 -26.52 26.87 -10.37
C VAL A 177 -26.87 25.93 -11.51
N GLY A 178 -28.16 25.78 -11.77
CA GLY A 178 -28.72 24.78 -12.69
C GLY A 178 -29.64 23.79 -11.96
N SER A 179 -30.84 23.60 -12.51
CA SER A 179 -31.92 22.75 -11.98
C SER A 179 -32.64 21.95 -13.08
N GLN A 180 -32.05 21.89 -14.28
CA GLN A 180 -32.49 21.04 -15.39
C GLN A 180 -31.42 19.96 -15.59
N TYR A 181 -31.85 18.70 -15.69
CA TYR A 181 -30.98 17.52 -15.69
C TYR A 181 -31.18 16.66 -16.95
N ARG A 182 -31.43 17.29 -18.09
CA ARG A 182 -31.53 16.60 -19.39
C ARG A 182 -30.13 16.40 -19.99
N LEU A 183 -30.05 15.57 -21.02
CA LEU A 183 -28.83 15.38 -21.81
C LEU A 183 -28.23 16.73 -22.27
N GLU A 184 -26.91 16.89 -22.10
CA GLU A 184 -26.11 18.11 -22.33
C GLU A 184 -26.44 19.32 -21.40
N ASP A 185 -27.43 19.25 -20.50
CA ASP A 185 -27.62 20.29 -19.47
C ASP A 185 -26.39 20.34 -18.53
N THR A 186 -26.07 21.53 -18.04
CA THR A 186 -24.85 21.81 -17.29
C THR A 186 -25.14 22.51 -15.97
N VAL A 187 -24.57 22.02 -14.87
CA VAL A 187 -24.61 22.63 -13.54
C VAL A 187 -23.25 23.23 -13.16
N THR A 188 -23.26 24.35 -12.44
CA THR A 188 -22.04 25.04 -11.99
C THR A 188 -22.08 25.27 -10.48
N TYR A 189 -20.97 24.99 -9.81
CA TYR A 189 -20.84 25.06 -8.36
C TYR A 189 -19.89 26.16 -7.91
N TYR A 190 -20.19 26.75 -6.75
CA TYR A 190 -19.40 27.81 -6.13
C TYR A 190 -19.26 27.57 -4.63
N CYS A 191 -18.05 27.75 -4.09
CA CYS A 191 -17.83 27.74 -2.65
C CYS A 191 -18.08 29.11 -2.02
N SER A 192 -18.36 29.10 -0.71
CA SER A 192 -18.42 30.31 0.11
C SER A 192 -17.06 31.02 0.18
N ARG A 193 -17.06 32.34 0.36
CA ARG A 193 -15.82 33.15 0.47
C ARG A 193 -14.89 32.58 1.55
N GLY A 194 -13.59 32.54 1.26
CA GLY A 194 -12.57 31.93 2.12
C GLY A 194 -12.37 30.42 1.93
N LEU A 195 -13.28 29.69 1.28
CA LEU A 195 -13.15 28.26 1.01
C LEU A 195 -12.76 28.00 -0.46
N THR A 196 -12.02 26.92 -0.68
CA THR A 196 -11.46 26.49 -1.97
C THR A 196 -12.32 25.37 -2.56
N LEU A 197 -12.56 25.37 -3.88
CA LEU A 197 -13.33 24.30 -4.53
C LEU A 197 -12.39 23.17 -4.97
N ARG A 198 -12.57 22.00 -4.35
CA ARG A 198 -11.99 20.71 -4.79
C ARG A 198 -13.01 19.99 -5.68
N GLY A 199 -12.55 19.22 -6.66
CA GLY A 199 -13.42 18.54 -7.63
C GLY A 199 -13.81 19.45 -8.80
N SER A 200 -14.94 19.16 -9.46
CA SER A 200 -15.34 19.87 -10.67
C SER A 200 -16.23 21.08 -10.39
N LYS A 201 -15.76 22.28 -10.81
CA LYS A 201 -16.55 23.51 -10.77
C LYS A 201 -17.81 23.46 -11.65
N GLN A 202 -17.75 22.71 -12.74
CA GLN A 202 -18.84 22.55 -13.70
C GLN A 202 -18.98 21.07 -14.06
N ARG A 203 -20.22 20.58 -14.16
CA ARG A 203 -20.56 19.21 -14.54
C ARG A 203 -21.66 19.23 -15.60
N THR A 204 -21.58 18.36 -16.61
CA THR A 204 -22.53 18.29 -17.73
C THR A 204 -23.11 16.88 -17.80
N CYS A 205 -24.41 16.77 -18.02
CA CYS A 205 -25.11 15.49 -18.16
C CYS A 205 -24.76 14.83 -19.50
N GLN A 206 -24.22 13.61 -19.44
CA GLN A 206 -23.68 12.87 -20.60
C GLN A 206 -24.68 11.83 -21.13
N GLU A 207 -24.45 11.34 -22.36
CA GLU A 207 -25.29 10.32 -23.04
C GLU A 207 -25.42 9.00 -22.26
N GLY A 208 -24.52 8.71 -21.31
CA GLY A 208 -24.63 7.56 -20.41
C GLY A 208 -25.56 7.74 -19.20
N GLY A 209 -26.22 8.90 -19.04
CA GLY A 209 -27.01 9.24 -17.85
C GLY A 209 -26.18 9.63 -16.62
N SER A 210 -24.85 9.76 -16.78
CA SER A 210 -23.87 10.19 -15.78
C SER A 210 -23.51 11.67 -15.93
N TRP A 211 -22.96 12.26 -14.86
CA TRP A 211 -22.43 13.62 -14.86
C TRP A 211 -20.93 13.64 -15.12
N SER A 212 -20.47 14.46 -16.05
CA SER A 212 -19.04 14.65 -16.30
C SER A 212 -18.30 15.21 -15.07
N GLY A 213 -17.00 14.97 -14.97
CA GLY A 213 -16.19 15.43 -13.84
C GLY A 213 -16.49 14.66 -12.53
N THR A 214 -15.97 15.15 -11.41
CA THR A 214 -16.20 14.59 -10.07
C THR A 214 -17.03 15.55 -9.19
N GLU A 215 -17.65 15.02 -8.12
CA GLU A 215 -18.43 15.82 -7.18
C GLU A 215 -17.57 16.93 -6.52
N PRO A 216 -18.03 18.19 -6.47
CA PRO A 216 -17.27 19.27 -5.83
C PRO A 216 -17.39 19.23 -4.31
N SER A 217 -16.35 19.69 -3.61
CA SER A 217 -16.39 19.94 -2.16
C SER A 217 -15.66 21.24 -1.81
N CYS A 218 -16.11 21.91 -0.76
CA CYS A 218 -15.48 23.13 -0.27
C CYS A 218 -14.48 22.82 0.85
N GLN A 219 -13.22 23.16 0.61
CA GLN A 219 -12.11 22.91 1.53
C GLN A 219 -11.64 24.22 2.17
N ASP A 220 -11.54 24.24 3.50
CA ASP A 220 -10.88 25.32 4.26
C ASP A 220 -9.37 24.99 4.43
N SER A 221 -8.57 25.93 4.94
CA SER A 221 -7.11 25.79 5.05
C SER A 221 -6.69 24.66 6.00
N PHE A 222 -7.47 24.44 7.06
CA PHE A 222 -7.23 23.41 8.08
C PHE A 222 -7.80 22.04 7.75
N MET A 223 -8.58 21.89 6.67
CA MET A 223 -9.15 20.58 6.31
C MET A 223 -8.09 19.65 5.73
N TYR A 224 -8.18 18.37 6.07
CA TYR A 224 -7.31 17.31 5.57
C TYR A 224 -8.08 15.99 5.46
N ASP A 225 -7.62 15.14 4.54
CA ASP A 225 -8.10 13.77 4.37
C ASP A 225 -7.52 12.85 5.45
N THR A 226 -8.31 11.91 5.95
CA THR A 226 -7.78 10.86 6.82
C THR A 226 -7.02 9.80 5.99
N PRO A 227 -6.06 9.07 6.58
CA PRO A 227 -5.34 8.02 5.84
C PRO A 227 -6.27 6.96 5.23
N ALA A 228 -7.37 6.63 5.91
CA ALA A 228 -8.33 5.64 5.46
C ALA A 228 -9.17 6.13 4.27
N GLU A 229 -9.64 7.38 4.29
CA GLU A 229 -10.33 8.03 3.15
C GLU A 229 -9.45 7.98 1.88
N VAL A 230 -8.18 8.37 2.00
CA VAL A 230 -7.26 8.40 0.87
C VAL A 230 -6.92 6.99 0.38
N ALA A 231 -6.66 6.04 1.30
CA ALA A 231 -6.31 4.67 0.93
C ALA A 231 -7.44 3.99 0.14
N GLU A 232 -8.68 4.09 0.62
CA GLU A 232 -9.85 3.52 -0.06
C GLU A 232 -10.11 4.20 -1.41
N ALA A 233 -10.16 5.54 -1.44
CA ALA A 233 -10.48 6.27 -2.67
C ALA A 233 -9.40 6.10 -3.76
N PHE A 234 -8.12 6.14 -3.38
CA PHE A 234 -7.01 5.92 -4.31
C PHE A 234 -6.94 4.46 -4.79
N LEU A 235 -7.14 3.48 -3.90
CA LEU A 235 -7.16 2.08 -4.31
C LEU A 235 -8.34 1.74 -5.19
N SER A 236 -9.56 2.21 -4.89
CA SER A 236 -10.74 1.85 -5.66
C SER A 236 -10.60 2.31 -7.12
N SER A 237 -10.20 3.58 -7.32
CA SER A 237 -9.88 4.17 -8.63
C SER A 237 -8.72 3.46 -9.33
N LEU A 238 -7.60 3.21 -8.63
CA LEU A 238 -6.44 2.55 -9.24
C LEU A 238 -6.69 1.07 -9.57
N THR A 239 -7.42 0.34 -8.73
CA THR A 239 -7.74 -1.07 -8.98
C THR A 239 -8.75 -1.22 -10.11
N GLU A 240 -9.72 -0.33 -10.26
CA GLU A 240 -10.57 -0.28 -11.47
C GLU A 240 -9.75 0.07 -12.73
N THR A 241 -8.75 0.95 -12.60
CA THR A 241 -7.79 1.24 -13.68
C THR A 241 -6.92 0.02 -14.04
N ILE A 242 -6.65 -0.89 -13.10
CA ILE A 242 -5.88 -2.13 -13.31
C ILE A 242 -6.78 -3.28 -13.81
N GLU A 243 -7.99 -3.45 -13.25
CA GLU A 243 -8.98 -4.48 -13.61
C GLU A 243 -9.60 -4.23 -15.00
N GLY A 244 -9.82 -2.96 -15.38
CA GLY A 244 -10.40 -2.60 -16.68
C GLY A 244 -9.53 -2.95 -17.89
N VAL A 245 -8.34 -3.53 -17.68
CA VAL A 245 -7.49 -4.10 -18.73
C VAL A 245 -8.14 -5.35 -19.34
N ASP A 246 -9.10 -6.00 -18.68
CA ASP A 246 -9.82 -7.20 -19.19
C ASP A 246 -11.07 -6.90 -20.04
N ALA A 247 -11.47 -5.62 -20.21
CA ALA A 247 -12.83 -5.26 -20.66
C ALA A 247 -12.99 -4.90 -22.16
N GLU A 248 -12.51 -5.74 -23.10
CA GLU A 248 -12.88 -5.62 -24.53
C GLU A 248 -13.71 -6.80 -25.11
N ASP A 249 -13.99 -7.87 -24.35
CA ASP A 249 -14.94 -8.94 -24.76
C ASP A 249 -16.33 -8.75 -24.12
N GLY A 250 -17.26 -8.23 -24.92
CA GLY A 250 -18.55 -7.70 -24.47
C GLY A 250 -19.50 -8.68 -23.78
N HIS A 251 -19.40 -8.77 -22.46
CA HIS A 251 -20.35 -9.49 -21.59
C HIS A 251 -21.17 -8.52 -20.74
N SER A 252 -22.46 -8.82 -20.60
CA SER A 252 -23.45 -7.97 -19.92
C SER A 252 -23.18 -7.82 -18.40
N PRO A 253 -23.40 -6.63 -17.81
CA PRO A 253 -23.27 -6.45 -16.37
C PRO A 253 -24.42 -7.15 -15.63
N GLY A 254 -24.14 -8.28 -14.97
CA GLY A 254 -25.17 -9.03 -14.24
C GLY A 254 -24.70 -10.16 -13.33
N GLU A 255 -23.57 -10.83 -13.63
CA GLU A 255 -23.10 -11.96 -12.82
C GLU A 255 -21.88 -11.61 -11.95
N GLN A 256 -21.98 -11.94 -10.65
CA GLN A 256 -20.88 -11.82 -9.68
C GLN A 256 -19.87 -12.97 -9.84
N GLN A 257 -19.26 -13.11 -11.02
CA GLN A 257 -18.12 -14.02 -11.18
C GLN A 257 -16.87 -13.47 -10.49
N LYS A 258 -16.04 -14.39 -9.97
CA LYS A 258 -14.83 -14.12 -9.19
C LYS A 258 -13.92 -13.14 -9.96
N ARG A 259 -13.84 -11.87 -9.53
CA ARG A 259 -12.90 -10.88 -10.09
C ARG A 259 -11.46 -11.23 -9.70
N LYS A 260 -10.84 -12.11 -10.49
CA LYS A 260 -9.39 -12.31 -10.51
C LYS A 260 -8.81 -11.07 -11.20
N ILE A 261 -7.81 -10.42 -10.62
CA ILE A 261 -7.02 -9.41 -11.34
C ILE A 261 -6.21 -10.18 -12.39
N ILE A 262 -6.81 -10.34 -13.56
CA ILE A 262 -6.09 -10.68 -14.77
C ILE A 262 -5.74 -9.32 -15.42
N LEU A 263 -4.59 -9.28 -16.07
CA LEU A 263 -4.35 -8.29 -17.10
C LEU A 263 -4.52 -9.05 -18.40
N ASP A 264 -5.30 -8.51 -19.35
CA ASP A 264 -5.16 -8.90 -20.77
C ASP A 264 -3.66 -9.04 -21.09
N PRO A 265 -3.21 -10.22 -21.56
CA PRO A 265 -1.84 -10.44 -22.01
C PRO A 265 -1.35 -9.44 -23.07
N SER A 266 -2.23 -8.65 -23.71
CA SER A 266 -1.92 -7.59 -24.66
C SER A 266 -1.90 -6.15 -24.08
N GLY A 267 -2.41 -5.94 -22.86
CA GLY A 267 -2.53 -4.62 -22.24
C GLY A 267 -1.25 -4.13 -21.56
N SER A 268 -0.83 -2.88 -21.83
CA SER A 268 0.35 -2.27 -21.18
C SER A 268 -0.02 -1.08 -20.29
N MET A 269 0.69 -0.93 -19.17
CA MET A 269 0.47 0.15 -18.20
C MET A 269 1.79 0.88 -17.91
N ASN A 270 1.74 2.20 -17.92
CA ASN A 270 2.86 3.08 -17.55
C ASN A 270 2.52 3.89 -16.31
N ILE A 271 3.46 3.96 -15.36
CA ILE A 271 3.33 4.74 -14.12
C ILE A 271 4.46 5.78 -14.05
N TYR A 272 4.11 7.06 -14.01
CA TYR A 272 5.04 8.18 -13.95
C TYR A 272 5.05 8.77 -12.54
N LEU A 273 6.12 8.51 -11.79
CA LEU A 273 6.33 9.03 -10.45
C LEU A 273 7.06 10.37 -10.55
N VAL A 274 6.38 11.45 -10.16
CA VAL A 274 6.87 12.82 -10.24
C VAL A 274 6.94 13.43 -8.85
N LEU A 275 8.15 13.65 -8.34
CA LEU A 275 8.39 14.08 -6.97
C LEU A 275 9.02 15.48 -6.93
N ASP A 276 8.33 16.41 -6.29
CA ASP A 276 8.81 17.76 -6.05
C ASP A 276 9.95 17.76 -5.01
N GLY A 277 11.11 18.27 -5.39
CA GLY A 277 12.32 18.42 -4.59
C GLY A 277 12.69 19.89 -4.35
N SER A 278 11.74 20.82 -4.52
CA SER A 278 11.96 22.24 -4.26
C SER A 278 12.05 22.58 -2.77
N ASP A 279 12.56 23.78 -2.46
CA ASP A 279 12.88 24.16 -1.07
C ASP A 279 11.66 24.32 -0.16
N SER A 280 10.47 24.51 -0.74
CA SER A 280 9.21 24.62 0.00
C SER A 280 8.79 23.27 0.61
N ILE A 281 9.03 22.15 -0.07
CA ILE A 281 8.76 20.79 0.40
C ILE A 281 9.54 20.46 1.68
N GLY A 282 10.87 20.65 1.62
CA GLY A 282 11.80 20.32 2.70
C GLY A 282 12.14 18.83 2.85
N SER A 283 13.38 18.56 3.29
CA SER A 283 13.99 17.22 3.36
C SER A 283 13.16 16.15 4.09
N HIS A 284 12.47 16.50 5.20
CA HIS A 284 11.61 15.56 5.93
C HIS A 284 10.45 15.03 5.05
N ASN A 285 9.68 15.95 4.47
CA ASN A 285 8.52 15.62 3.64
C ASN A 285 8.94 14.92 2.34
N PHE A 286 10.05 15.35 1.73
CA PHE A 286 10.64 14.68 0.58
C PHE A 286 11.04 13.22 0.88
N THR A 287 11.66 12.99 2.04
CA THR A 287 12.10 11.64 2.45
C THR A 287 10.92 10.72 2.76
N GLY A 288 9.86 11.24 3.40
CA GLY A 288 8.64 10.46 3.61
C GLY A 288 7.89 10.20 2.30
N ALA A 289 7.82 11.19 1.39
CA ALA A 289 7.23 11.03 0.06
C ALA A 289 7.93 9.94 -0.75
N LYS A 290 9.27 9.84 -0.69
CA LYS A 290 10.01 8.69 -1.25
C LYS A 290 9.56 7.37 -0.63
N ARG A 291 9.39 7.29 0.70
CA ARG A 291 8.96 6.07 1.40
C ARG A 291 7.56 5.63 0.98
N CYS A 292 6.63 6.58 0.87
CA CYS A 292 5.31 6.38 0.28
C CYS A 292 5.39 5.78 -1.12
N LEU A 293 6.24 6.33 -1.99
CA LEU A 293 6.44 5.82 -3.35
C LEU A 293 7.07 4.41 -3.38
N SER A 294 8.00 4.09 -2.48
CA SER A 294 8.55 2.73 -2.36
C SER A 294 7.47 1.72 -1.95
N ASN A 295 6.65 2.06 -0.95
CA ASN A 295 5.51 1.23 -0.52
C ASN A 295 4.49 1.06 -1.65
N PHE A 296 4.23 2.11 -2.42
CA PHE A 296 3.36 2.08 -3.59
C PHE A 296 3.85 1.11 -4.68
N ILE A 297 5.12 1.21 -5.08
CA ILE A 297 5.74 0.30 -6.06
C ILE A 297 5.64 -1.14 -5.58
N GLU A 298 5.92 -1.40 -4.31
CA GLU A 298 5.84 -2.72 -3.71
C GLU A 298 4.40 -3.28 -3.71
N LYS A 299 3.41 -2.44 -3.37
CA LYS A 299 1.98 -2.80 -3.40
C LYS A 299 1.49 -3.09 -4.82
N VAL A 300 1.82 -2.24 -5.79
CA VAL A 300 1.47 -2.49 -7.20
C VAL A 300 2.09 -3.80 -7.67
N ALA A 301 3.36 -4.06 -7.33
CA ALA A 301 4.02 -5.32 -7.66
C ALA A 301 3.48 -6.55 -6.90
N SER A 302 2.78 -6.39 -5.77
CA SER A 302 2.19 -7.52 -5.02
C SER A 302 0.92 -8.09 -5.68
N TYR A 303 0.22 -7.27 -6.48
CA TYR A 303 -0.86 -7.71 -7.36
C TYR A 303 -0.37 -8.59 -8.54
N GLY A 304 0.95 -8.69 -8.77
CA GLY A 304 1.55 -9.44 -9.87
C GLY A 304 1.61 -8.68 -11.20
N VAL A 305 1.12 -7.43 -11.25
CA VAL A 305 1.21 -6.57 -12.43
C VAL A 305 2.64 -6.04 -12.62
N ARG A 306 3.04 -5.82 -13.88
CA ARG A 306 4.40 -5.37 -14.26
C ARG A 306 4.38 -4.08 -15.09
N PRO A 307 3.86 -2.95 -14.56
CA PRO A 307 3.84 -1.68 -15.27
C PRO A 307 5.27 -1.16 -15.49
N LYS A 308 5.47 -0.37 -16.55
CA LYS A 308 6.72 0.37 -16.77
C LYS A 308 6.70 1.66 -15.95
N TYR A 309 7.75 1.89 -15.16
CA TYR A 309 7.89 3.10 -14.38
C TYR A 309 8.71 4.18 -15.12
N GLY A 310 8.28 5.43 -15.03
CA GLY A 310 9.10 6.61 -15.24
C GLY A 310 9.29 7.33 -13.90
N LEU A 311 10.49 7.83 -13.62
CA LEU A 311 10.81 8.48 -12.34
C LEU A 311 11.50 9.82 -12.59
N VAL A 312 10.86 10.89 -12.13
CA VAL A 312 11.32 12.28 -12.29
C VAL A 312 11.29 12.97 -10.93
N THR A 313 12.40 13.58 -10.54
CA THR A 313 12.41 14.58 -9.46
C THR A 313 12.62 15.96 -10.04
N TYR A 314 12.09 17.01 -9.44
CA TYR A 314 12.24 18.36 -9.99
C TYR A 314 12.36 19.46 -8.96
N ALA A 315 13.04 20.52 -9.35
CA ALA A 315 12.98 21.82 -8.70
C ALA A 315 12.92 22.91 -9.78
N THR A 316 13.95 23.75 -9.94
CA THR A 316 14.06 24.67 -11.09
C THR A 316 14.11 23.91 -12.42
N ASP A 317 14.79 22.75 -12.41
CA ASP A 317 14.93 21.84 -13.55
C ASP A 317 14.56 20.40 -13.12
N PRO A 318 13.99 19.59 -14.03
CA PRO A 318 13.73 18.17 -13.76
C PRO A 318 14.98 17.32 -13.96
N LYS A 319 15.11 16.29 -13.12
CA LYS A 319 16.08 15.21 -13.18
C LYS A 319 15.31 13.92 -13.48
N VAL A 320 15.39 13.45 -14.72
CA VAL A 320 14.81 12.16 -15.13
C VAL A 320 15.79 11.05 -14.73
N LEU A 321 15.34 10.15 -13.86
CA LEU A 321 16.12 9.07 -13.28
C LEU A 321 15.81 7.73 -13.94
N ILE A 322 14.55 7.51 -14.31
CA ILE A 322 14.08 6.33 -15.04
C ILE A 322 13.15 6.80 -16.15
N ARG A 323 13.29 6.23 -17.34
CA ARG A 323 12.34 6.36 -18.45
C ARG A 323 11.58 5.05 -18.65
N VAL A 324 10.31 5.13 -19.01
CA VAL A 324 9.49 3.96 -19.38
C VAL A 324 10.08 3.14 -20.53
N SER A 325 10.96 3.74 -21.34
CA SER A 325 11.71 3.08 -22.40
C SER A 325 12.91 2.25 -21.93
N ASP A 326 13.31 2.35 -20.66
CA ASP A 326 14.48 1.67 -20.14
C ASP A 326 14.17 0.16 -19.94
N PRO A 327 15.07 -0.77 -20.29
CA PRO A 327 14.78 -2.21 -20.24
C PRO A 327 14.41 -2.75 -18.84
N LYS A 328 14.81 -2.05 -17.78
CA LYS A 328 14.48 -2.38 -16.38
C LYS A 328 13.31 -1.56 -15.82
N SER A 329 12.66 -0.70 -16.60
CA SER A 329 11.56 0.15 -16.12
C SER A 329 10.39 -0.64 -15.52
N SER A 330 10.20 -1.92 -15.90
CA SER A 330 9.19 -2.82 -15.32
C SER A 330 9.69 -3.69 -14.15
N ASP A 331 10.95 -3.54 -13.72
CA ASP A 331 11.52 -4.22 -12.56
C ASP A 331 11.32 -3.35 -11.30
N ALA A 332 10.27 -3.68 -10.55
CA ALA A 332 9.89 -2.96 -9.33
C ALA A 332 11.01 -2.89 -8.28
N ASP A 333 11.89 -3.89 -8.19
CA ASP A 333 13.00 -3.89 -7.23
C ASP A 333 14.08 -2.90 -7.67
N TRP A 334 14.44 -2.89 -8.96
CA TRP A 334 15.38 -1.92 -9.52
C TRP A 334 14.84 -0.48 -9.47
N VAL A 335 13.56 -0.27 -9.78
CA VAL A 335 12.90 1.04 -9.64
C VAL A 335 12.96 1.54 -8.19
N THR A 336 12.71 0.66 -7.23
CA THR A 336 12.80 0.98 -5.79
C THR A 336 14.24 1.28 -5.36
N GLU A 337 15.24 0.56 -5.91
CA GLU A 337 16.66 0.86 -5.68
C GLU A 337 17.04 2.27 -6.17
N GLN A 338 16.66 2.61 -7.41
CA GLN A 338 16.90 3.94 -7.99
C GLN A 338 16.19 5.04 -7.21
N LEU A 339 14.94 4.81 -6.79
CA LEU A 339 14.19 5.72 -5.91
C LEU A 339 14.93 5.93 -4.58
N ASN A 340 15.42 4.86 -3.95
CA ASN A 340 16.13 4.95 -2.68
C ASN A 340 17.43 5.78 -2.77
N GLN A 341 18.15 5.73 -3.90
CA GLN A 341 19.40 6.47 -4.12
C GLN A 341 19.26 8.01 -4.21
N ILE A 342 18.05 8.54 -4.43
CA ILE A 342 17.79 9.99 -4.57
C ILE A 342 18.07 10.74 -3.27
N ASN A 343 18.79 11.86 -3.33
CA ASN A 343 18.91 12.78 -2.19
C ASN A 343 18.08 14.06 -2.40
N TYR A 344 17.51 14.62 -1.33
CA TYR A 344 16.91 15.96 -1.35
C TYR A 344 17.94 17.03 -1.77
N GLU A 345 19.19 16.85 -1.35
CA GLU A 345 20.29 17.77 -1.64
C GLU A 345 20.61 17.89 -3.15
N ASP A 346 20.15 16.93 -3.98
CA ASP A 346 20.35 16.94 -5.45
C ASP A 346 19.85 18.22 -6.13
N HIS A 347 18.82 18.87 -5.56
CA HIS A 347 18.17 20.06 -6.13
C HIS A 347 18.54 21.37 -5.43
N LYS A 348 19.27 21.32 -4.31
CA LYS A 348 19.49 22.44 -3.37
C LYS A 348 20.13 23.68 -3.97
N LEU A 349 21.00 23.53 -4.97
CA LEU A 349 21.63 24.67 -5.65
C LEU A 349 20.64 25.46 -6.52
N ARG A 350 19.53 24.85 -6.95
CA ARG A 350 18.52 25.44 -7.86
C ARG A 350 17.12 24.98 -7.44
N ALA A 351 16.76 25.31 -6.20
CA ALA A 351 15.60 24.80 -5.49
C ALA A 351 14.27 25.54 -5.77
N GLY A 352 14.10 26.14 -6.96
CA GLY A 352 12.82 26.71 -7.40
C GLY A 352 11.78 25.62 -7.72
N THR A 353 10.60 25.99 -8.22
CA THR A 353 9.47 25.05 -8.38
C THR A 353 8.88 25.17 -9.79
N ASN A 354 9.34 24.30 -10.70
CA ASN A 354 9.01 24.33 -12.14
C ASN A 354 8.20 23.09 -12.57
N THR A 355 7.02 22.90 -11.98
CA THR A 355 6.13 21.75 -12.22
C THR A 355 5.79 21.57 -13.71
N LYS A 356 5.65 22.67 -14.47
CA LYS A 356 5.41 22.61 -15.92
C LYS A 356 6.52 21.85 -16.66
N LYS A 357 7.79 22.13 -16.34
CA LYS A 357 8.93 21.46 -17.00
C LYS A 357 9.06 19.99 -16.57
N ALA A 358 8.63 19.65 -15.35
CA ALA A 358 8.57 18.25 -14.89
C ALA A 358 7.51 17.44 -15.65
N LEU A 359 6.30 17.98 -15.82
CA LEU A 359 5.25 17.36 -16.64
C LEU A 359 5.64 17.27 -18.11
N LEU A 360 6.43 18.23 -18.63
CA LEU A 360 6.94 18.17 -20.00
C LEU A 360 7.90 16.99 -20.21
N GLU A 361 8.67 16.56 -19.21
CA GLU A 361 9.45 15.31 -19.31
C GLU A 361 8.56 14.06 -19.35
N VAL A 362 7.40 14.08 -18.68
CA VAL A 362 6.39 13.01 -18.77
C VAL A 362 5.77 12.96 -20.18
N TYR A 363 5.33 14.10 -20.71
CA TYR A 363 4.90 14.25 -22.10
C TYR A 363 5.97 13.73 -23.09
N ASN A 364 7.24 14.12 -22.89
CA ASN A 364 8.36 13.67 -23.73
C ASN A 364 8.59 12.15 -23.67
N MET A 365 8.30 11.50 -22.54
CA MET A 365 8.35 10.04 -22.41
C MET A 365 7.19 9.38 -23.17
N MET A 366 5.96 9.84 -23.00
CA MET A 366 4.77 9.35 -23.72
C MET A 366 4.95 9.50 -25.24
N ASN A 367 5.31 10.69 -25.71
CA ASN A 367 5.47 11.03 -27.13
C ASN A 367 6.51 10.12 -27.81
N ARG A 368 7.59 9.74 -27.11
CA ARG A 368 8.60 8.80 -27.63
C ARG A 368 8.08 7.37 -27.78
N GLU A 369 7.12 6.93 -26.96
CA GLU A 369 6.51 5.61 -27.11
C GLU A 369 5.43 5.61 -28.20
N VAL A 370 4.57 6.63 -28.25
CA VAL A 370 3.57 6.81 -29.32
C VAL A 370 4.22 6.78 -30.71
N ASN A 371 5.32 7.52 -30.90
CA ASN A 371 6.07 7.51 -32.18
C ASN A 371 6.82 6.20 -32.47
N LYS A 372 7.02 5.32 -31.49
CA LYS A 372 7.74 4.03 -31.66
C LYS A 372 6.80 2.83 -31.85
N LEU A 373 5.56 2.90 -31.36
CA LEU A 373 4.60 1.79 -31.36
C LEU A 373 3.23 2.24 -31.91
N PRO A 374 3.12 2.55 -33.22
CA PRO A 374 1.93 3.17 -33.81
C PRO A 374 0.65 2.33 -33.70
N GLU A 375 0.78 1.00 -33.60
CA GLU A 375 -0.35 0.05 -33.58
C GLU A 375 -0.80 -0.35 -32.16
N ALA A 376 -0.05 0.00 -31.11
CA ALA A 376 -0.30 -0.46 -29.74
C ALA A 376 -0.46 0.65 -28.68
N TRP A 377 -0.02 1.89 -28.97
CA TRP A 377 -0.09 3.00 -27.99
C TRP A 377 -1.53 3.29 -27.50
N ASN A 378 -2.54 3.03 -28.33
CA ASN A 378 -3.95 3.26 -28.00
C ASN A 378 -4.50 2.27 -26.95
N ARG A 379 -3.77 1.19 -26.62
CA ARG A 379 -4.07 0.24 -25.54
C ARG A 379 -3.32 0.56 -24.25
N THR A 380 -2.32 1.44 -24.27
CA THR A 380 -1.51 1.74 -23.09
C THR A 380 -2.26 2.67 -22.13
N ARG A 381 -2.45 2.22 -20.88
CA ARG A 381 -2.97 3.08 -19.79
C ARG A 381 -1.84 3.84 -19.13
N HIS A 382 -2.06 5.12 -18.84
CA HIS A 382 -1.07 6.02 -18.27
C HIS A 382 -1.51 6.56 -16.91
N VAL A 383 -0.70 6.34 -15.87
CA VAL A 383 -0.92 6.88 -14.53
C VAL A 383 0.20 7.85 -14.19
N ILE A 384 -0.13 9.09 -13.86
CA ILE A 384 0.80 10.09 -13.32
C ILE A 384 0.53 10.21 -11.81
N LEU A 385 1.57 10.03 -10.99
CA LEU A 385 1.51 10.23 -9.54
C LEU A 385 2.45 11.39 -9.19
N LEU A 386 1.86 12.56 -8.93
CA LEU A 386 2.56 13.80 -8.61
C LEU A 386 2.50 14.06 -7.09
N MET A 387 3.67 14.24 -6.46
CA MET A 387 3.79 14.66 -5.07
C MET A 387 4.40 16.07 -5.02
N THR A 388 3.62 17.07 -4.62
CA THR A 388 3.99 18.51 -4.62
C THR A 388 3.15 19.30 -3.62
N ASP A 389 3.59 20.51 -3.26
CA ASP A 389 2.76 21.47 -2.53
C ASP A 389 1.89 22.34 -3.46
N GLY A 390 2.10 22.28 -4.77
CA GLY A 390 1.39 23.07 -5.77
C GLY A 390 1.92 24.50 -5.96
N LEU A 391 2.91 24.95 -5.16
CA LEU A 391 3.45 26.32 -5.13
C LEU A 391 4.45 26.60 -6.26
N HIS A 392 4.07 26.24 -7.49
CA HIS A 392 4.86 26.48 -8.69
C HIS A 392 5.13 27.98 -8.90
N ASN A 393 6.40 28.31 -9.15
CA ASN A 393 6.89 29.69 -9.28
C ASN A 393 7.74 29.92 -10.55
N MET A 394 7.91 28.89 -11.38
CA MET A 394 8.64 28.93 -12.65
C MET A 394 7.87 28.18 -13.74
N GLY A 395 8.13 28.52 -15.01
CA GLY A 395 7.53 27.87 -16.18
C GLY A 395 6.12 28.35 -16.57
N GLY A 396 5.38 28.96 -15.63
CA GLY A 396 3.97 29.33 -15.82
C GLY A 396 3.03 28.14 -15.57
N ASP A 397 1.79 28.25 -16.04
CA ASP A 397 0.72 27.30 -15.72
C ASP A 397 1.04 25.85 -16.19
N PRO A 398 1.17 24.89 -15.26
CA PRO A 398 1.43 23.48 -15.59
C PRO A 398 0.21 22.76 -16.21
N VAL A 399 -1.02 23.26 -16.06
CA VAL A 399 -2.24 22.65 -16.63
C VAL A 399 -2.19 22.62 -18.16
N SER A 400 -1.50 23.59 -18.79
CA SER A 400 -1.25 23.58 -20.23
C SER A 400 -0.63 22.26 -20.75
N VAL A 401 0.28 21.65 -19.99
CA VAL A 401 0.92 20.37 -20.37
C VAL A 401 -0.02 19.19 -20.18
N ILE A 402 -1.00 19.28 -19.27
CA ILE A 402 -2.04 18.25 -19.14
C ILE A 402 -2.96 18.23 -20.37
N HIS A 403 -3.26 19.40 -20.95
CA HIS A 403 -3.94 19.49 -22.24
C HIS A 403 -3.09 18.87 -23.36
N ASP A 404 -1.79 19.22 -23.46
CA ASP A 404 -0.87 18.63 -24.44
C ASP A 404 -0.80 17.09 -24.34
N ILE A 405 -0.78 16.53 -23.12
CA ILE A 405 -0.81 15.08 -22.87
C ILE A 405 -2.12 14.45 -23.33
N ARG A 406 -3.27 15.06 -23.02
CA ARG A 406 -4.59 14.55 -23.45
C ARG A 406 -4.74 14.59 -24.97
N ASP A 407 -4.24 15.64 -25.60
CA ASP A 407 -4.20 15.80 -27.06
C ASP A 407 -3.29 14.76 -27.75
N LEU A 408 -2.16 14.39 -27.13
CA LEU A 408 -1.28 13.32 -27.60
C LEU A 408 -1.93 11.93 -27.52
N LEU A 409 -2.76 11.68 -26.50
CA LEU A 409 -3.40 10.39 -26.22
C LEU A 409 -4.81 10.24 -26.82
N ASP A 410 -5.25 11.22 -27.60
CA ASP A 410 -6.59 11.33 -28.22
C ASP A 410 -7.76 11.31 -27.21
N ILE A 411 -7.54 11.86 -26.01
CA ILE A 411 -8.50 11.83 -24.90
C ILE A 411 -9.44 13.04 -24.96
N GLY A 412 -10.75 12.78 -24.88
CA GLY A 412 -11.81 13.79 -24.91
C GLY A 412 -12.13 14.38 -26.29
N ARG A 413 -11.43 13.96 -27.36
CA ARG A 413 -11.64 14.46 -28.73
C ARG A 413 -12.85 13.85 -29.43
N ASN A 414 -13.11 12.56 -29.21
CA ASN A 414 -14.24 11.85 -29.81
C ASN A 414 -15.34 11.59 -28.76
N ARG A 415 -16.50 12.25 -28.90
CA ARG A 415 -17.65 12.05 -27.98
C ARG A 415 -18.10 10.58 -27.87
N LYS A 416 -17.97 9.79 -28.94
CA LYS A 416 -18.34 8.36 -28.95
C LYS A 416 -17.29 7.43 -28.35
N LYS A 417 -16.04 7.90 -28.19
CA LYS A 417 -14.94 7.18 -27.54
C LYS A 417 -14.08 8.19 -26.77
N PRO A 418 -14.51 8.64 -25.56
CA PRO A 418 -13.82 9.69 -24.82
C PRO A 418 -12.41 9.32 -24.34
N ARG A 419 -12.12 8.02 -24.15
CA ARG A 419 -10.81 7.50 -23.70
C ARG A 419 -10.30 8.04 -22.35
N GLU A 420 -11.18 8.52 -21.48
CA GLU A 420 -10.79 9.04 -20.15
C GLU A 420 -10.09 7.98 -19.27
N ASP A 421 -10.39 6.70 -19.48
CA ASP A 421 -9.80 5.55 -18.73
C ASP A 421 -8.34 5.25 -19.08
N TYR A 422 -7.77 5.99 -20.03
CA TYR A 422 -6.38 5.84 -20.48
C TYR A 422 -5.42 6.83 -19.80
N LEU A 423 -5.92 7.79 -19.01
CA LEU A 423 -5.09 8.76 -18.27
C LEU A 423 -5.65 9.09 -16.88
N ASP A 424 -4.87 8.75 -15.85
CA ASP A 424 -5.15 9.11 -14.47
C ASP A 424 -4.02 9.95 -13.89
N ILE A 425 -4.36 11.10 -13.31
CA ILE A 425 -3.41 12.05 -12.73
C ILE A 425 -3.75 12.22 -11.26
N TYR A 426 -3.04 11.50 -10.41
CA TYR A 426 -3.14 11.59 -8.96
C TYR A 426 -2.17 12.65 -8.44
N VAL A 427 -2.66 13.56 -7.59
CA VAL A 427 -1.86 14.64 -6.99
C VAL A 427 -1.99 14.59 -5.47
N PHE A 428 -0.87 14.29 -4.80
CA PHE A 428 -0.78 14.30 -3.35
C PHE A 428 -0.11 15.59 -2.87
N GLY A 429 -0.85 16.36 -2.09
CA GLY A 429 -0.38 17.56 -1.40
C GLY A 429 0.67 17.21 -0.36
N VAL A 430 1.94 17.48 -0.67
CA VAL A 430 3.10 17.22 0.20
C VAL A 430 3.82 18.52 0.48
N GLY A 431 3.97 18.87 1.76
CA GLY A 431 4.70 20.06 2.18
C GLY A 431 4.05 20.81 3.34
N PRO A 432 4.71 21.84 3.87
CA PRO A 432 4.22 22.64 5.01
C PRO A 432 3.03 23.56 4.66
N LEU A 433 2.86 23.92 3.39
CA LEU A 433 1.82 24.84 2.90
C LEU A 433 1.39 24.37 1.51
N VAL A 434 0.22 23.74 1.40
CA VAL A 434 -0.28 23.16 0.14
C VAL A 434 -1.32 24.10 -0.50
N ASP A 435 -1.10 24.48 -1.76
CA ASP A 435 -2.07 25.23 -2.57
C ASP A 435 -3.11 24.29 -3.20
N GLN A 436 -4.27 24.24 -2.55
CA GLN A 436 -5.39 23.38 -2.93
C GLN A 436 -5.98 23.70 -4.31
N ASP A 437 -5.93 24.96 -4.77
CA ASP A 437 -6.41 25.33 -6.11
C ASP A 437 -5.50 24.71 -7.18
N SER A 438 -4.18 24.88 -7.04
CA SER A 438 -3.19 24.35 -8.00
C SER A 438 -3.18 22.82 -8.07
N ILE A 439 -3.20 22.11 -6.93
CA ILE A 439 -3.24 20.64 -6.96
C ILE A 439 -4.59 20.09 -7.47
N ASN A 440 -5.71 20.79 -7.22
CA ASN A 440 -6.99 20.40 -7.77
C ASN A 440 -7.06 20.60 -9.28
N ALA A 441 -6.45 21.67 -9.82
CA ALA A 441 -6.43 21.95 -11.25
C ALA A 441 -5.63 20.93 -12.07
N LEU A 442 -4.61 20.30 -11.44
CA LEU A 442 -3.76 19.30 -12.09
C LEU A 442 -4.33 17.88 -12.09
N ALA A 443 -5.05 17.49 -11.02
CA ALA A 443 -5.55 16.13 -10.87
C ALA A 443 -6.68 15.79 -11.85
N SER A 444 -6.87 14.51 -12.16
CA SER A 444 -8.02 14.02 -12.93
C SER A 444 -9.37 14.34 -12.25
N LYS A 445 -10.45 14.27 -13.04
CA LYS A 445 -11.83 14.57 -12.63
C LYS A 445 -12.77 13.54 -13.29
N LYS A 446 -12.92 12.37 -12.67
CA LYS A 446 -13.82 11.30 -13.10
C LYS A 446 -14.98 11.15 -12.12
N ASP A 447 -16.14 10.68 -12.59
CA ASP A 447 -17.32 10.57 -11.72
C ASP A 447 -17.08 9.54 -10.61
N LYS A 448 -17.51 9.84 -9.37
CA LYS A 448 -17.32 9.02 -8.16
C LYS A 448 -15.87 8.71 -7.75
N GLU A 449 -14.87 9.19 -8.50
CA GLU A 449 -13.45 9.01 -8.18
C GLU A 449 -12.83 10.27 -7.56
N GLN A 450 -11.72 10.07 -6.85
CA GLN A 450 -10.93 11.13 -6.23
C GLN A 450 -9.45 10.99 -6.62
N HIS A 451 -8.90 12.05 -7.21
CA HIS A 451 -7.52 12.08 -7.71
C HIS A 451 -6.63 13.14 -7.06
N VAL A 452 -7.19 14.04 -6.25
CA VAL A 452 -6.42 15.03 -5.49
C VAL A 452 -6.57 14.73 -4.01
N PHE A 453 -5.46 14.72 -3.26
CA PHE A 453 -5.42 14.38 -1.84
C PHE A 453 -4.56 15.37 -1.05
N LYS A 454 -4.95 15.68 0.18
CA LYS A 454 -4.19 16.53 1.12
C LYS A 454 -4.38 15.98 2.53
N LEU A 455 -3.35 15.33 3.06
CA LEU A 455 -3.36 14.87 4.46
C LEU A 455 -2.79 15.94 5.38
N LYS A 456 -2.87 15.67 6.69
CA LYS A 456 -2.43 16.57 7.75
C LYS A 456 -0.92 16.78 7.78
N ASP A 457 -0.18 15.69 7.59
CA ASP A 457 1.28 15.62 7.63
C ASP A 457 1.77 14.40 6.82
N ILE A 458 3.10 14.29 6.65
CA ILE A 458 3.70 13.22 5.85
C ILE A 458 3.60 11.84 6.53
N ASP A 459 3.57 11.79 7.87
CA ASP A 459 3.42 10.53 8.60
C ASP A 459 2.03 9.92 8.34
N ASN A 460 0.99 10.76 8.27
CA ASN A 460 -0.33 10.33 7.82
C ASN A 460 -0.36 9.90 6.34
N LEU A 461 0.44 10.50 5.44
CA LEU A 461 0.58 9.99 4.06
C LEU A 461 1.28 8.62 4.04
N GLU A 462 2.28 8.37 4.89
CA GLU A 462 2.88 7.04 5.00
C GLU A 462 1.88 6.00 5.50
N ASP A 463 1.02 6.36 6.47
CA ASP A 463 -0.09 5.52 6.93
C ASP A 463 -1.07 5.16 5.78
N VAL A 464 -1.26 6.02 4.76
CA VAL A 464 -2.06 5.69 3.56
C VAL A 464 -1.47 4.49 2.85
N PHE A 465 -0.20 4.56 2.44
CA PHE A 465 0.42 3.51 1.65
C PHE A 465 0.65 2.21 2.46
N ILE A 466 0.65 2.30 3.79
CA ILE A 466 0.55 1.13 4.68
C ILE A 466 -0.89 0.58 4.70
N GLN A 467 -1.92 1.43 4.78
CA GLN A 467 -3.32 1.01 4.74
C GLN A 467 -3.76 0.49 3.36
N MET A 468 -3.08 0.90 2.28
CA MET A 468 -3.26 0.29 0.97
C MET A 468 -2.88 -1.20 0.94
N LEU A 469 -2.21 -1.73 1.97
CA LEU A 469 -1.99 -3.17 2.16
C LEU A 469 -3.24 -3.90 2.70
N ASP A 470 -4.38 -3.23 2.84
CA ASP A 470 -5.68 -3.84 3.18
C ASP A 470 -6.55 -4.10 1.93
N GLU A 471 -7.32 -5.18 1.98
CA GLU A 471 -7.32 -6.10 0.82
C GLU A 471 -8.66 -6.80 0.51
N THR A 472 -9.79 -6.09 0.61
CA THR A 472 -11.13 -6.64 0.28
C THR A 472 -11.21 -7.32 -1.10
N ARG A 473 -10.57 -6.75 -2.14
CA ARG A 473 -10.51 -7.34 -3.50
C ARG A 473 -9.46 -8.45 -3.68
N THR A 474 -8.52 -8.61 -2.74
CA THR A 474 -7.41 -9.58 -2.85
C THR A 474 -7.38 -10.60 -1.73
N LEU A 475 -8.44 -10.72 -0.93
CA LEU A 475 -8.55 -11.70 0.17
C LEU A 475 -8.15 -13.13 -0.21
N GLY A 476 -8.41 -13.55 -1.45
CA GLY A 476 -8.01 -14.86 -2.00
C GLY A 476 -6.54 -15.01 -2.41
N LEU A 477 -5.75 -13.93 -2.47
CA LEU A 477 -4.29 -14.03 -2.64
C LEU A 477 -3.67 -14.65 -1.40
N CYS A 478 -2.94 -15.74 -1.61
CA CYS A 478 -2.25 -16.47 -0.56
C CYS A 478 -1.11 -15.66 0.08
N GLY A 479 -0.80 -15.93 1.34
CA GLY A 479 0.41 -15.43 1.99
C GLY A 479 0.49 -13.90 2.10
N MET A 480 -0.65 -13.21 2.14
CA MET A 480 -0.77 -11.78 2.41
C MET A 480 -1.10 -11.53 3.89
N VAL A 481 -0.70 -10.38 4.43
CA VAL A 481 -0.85 -10.02 5.86
C VAL A 481 -1.14 -8.54 6.02
N TRP A 482 -1.97 -8.18 6.99
CA TRP A 482 -2.12 -6.80 7.45
C TRP A 482 -1.18 -6.50 8.64
N GLU A 483 -0.05 -5.85 8.37
CA GLU A 483 0.97 -5.53 9.40
C GLU A 483 0.73 -4.19 10.12
N HIS A 484 -0.51 -3.69 10.11
CA HIS A 484 -0.88 -2.43 10.74
C HIS A 484 -0.66 -2.43 12.26
N LYS A 485 -0.26 -1.27 12.82
CA LYS A 485 0.06 -1.09 14.26
C LYS A 485 -1.11 -1.45 15.20
N LYS A 486 -2.36 -1.34 14.74
CA LYS A 486 -3.57 -1.74 15.51
C LYS A 486 -4.04 -3.18 15.24
N GLY A 487 -3.41 -3.91 14.32
CA GLY A 487 -3.80 -5.26 13.94
C GLY A 487 -3.65 -6.26 15.10
N THR A 488 -4.68 -7.08 15.32
CA THR A 488 -4.61 -8.21 16.27
C THR A 488 -3.70 -9.30 15.72
N ASP A 489 -3.32 -10.25 16.58
CA ASP A 489 -2.48 -11.40 16.25
C ASP A 489 -2.92 -12.11 14.96
N TYR A 490 -4.21 -12.39 14.79
CA TYR A 490 -4.73 -13.05 13.59
C TYR A 490 -4.75 -12.17 12.33
N HIS A 491 -4.66 -10.84 12.43
CA HIS A 491 -4.40 -10.01 11.24
C HIS A 491 -2.96 -10.18 10.75
N LYS A 492 -2.03 -10.43 11.68
CA LYS A 492 -0.60 -10.63 11.43
C LYS A 492 -0.27 -12.07 11.01
N GLN A 493 -1.17 -13.02 11.26
CA GLN A 493 -1.07 -14.44 10.85
C GLN A 493 -2.45 -15.00 10.44
N PRO A 494 -3.06 -14.51 9.34
CA PRO A 494 -4.44 -14.84 8.97
C PRO A 494 -4.64 -16.29 8.48
N TRP A 495 -3.58 -17.01 8.19
CA TRP A 495 -3.62 -18.46 7.92
C TRP A 495 -3.63 -19.31 9.18
N GLN A 496 -3.37 -18.74 10.37
CA GLN A 496 -3.14 -19.56 11.56
C GLN A 496 -4.44 -20.26 12.00
N ALA A 497 -4.41 -21.58 12.00
CA ALA A 497 -5.45 -22.43 12.56
C ALA A 497 -4.95 -23.08 13.85
N LYS A 498 -5.84 -23.18 14.84
CA LYS A 498 -5.62 -23.91 16.08
C LYS A 498 -6.56 -25.09 16.15
N ILE A 499 -6.00 -26.27 16.40
CA ILE A 499 -6.68 -27.56 16.38
C ILE A 499 -6.70 -28.12 17.79
N SER A 500 -7.88 -28.46 18.29
CA SER A 500 -8.08 -29.10 19.59
C SER A 500 -8.70 -30.48 19.37
N VAL A 501 -8.11 -31.53 19.95
CA VAL A 501 -8.65 -32.90 19.92
C VAL A 501 -8.95 -33.34 21.34
N THR A 502 -10.17 -33.81 21.61
CA THR A 502 -10.62 -34.19 22.96
C THR A 502 -10.76 -35.69 23.09
N ARG A 503 -9.85 -36.33 23.83
CA ARG A 503 -9.79 -37.79 24.01
C ARG A 503 -10.23 -38.17 25.43
N PRO A 504 -11.35 -38.91 25.61
CA PRO A 504 -11.96 -39.16 26.94
C PRO A 504 -11.02 -39.70 28.03
N LEU A 505 -10.00 -40.49 27.65
CA LEU A 505 -9.03 -41.11 28.58
C LEU A 505 -7.61 -40.53 28.50
N LYS A 506 -7.32 -39.65 27.52
CA LYS A 506 -5.97 -39.10 27.28
C LYS A 506 -5.89 -37.57 27.45
N GLY A 507 -7.03 -36.89 27.67
CA GLY A 507 -7.10 -35.44 27.83
C GLY A 507 -7.26 -34.70 26.50
N HIS A 508 -6.80 -33.44 26.47
CA HIS A 508 -6.87 -32.60 25.27
C HIS A 508 -5.50 -32.51 24.59
N GLU A 509 -5.45 -32.83 23.31
CA GLU A 509 -4.32 -32.50 22.42
C GLU A 509 -4.54 -31.12 21.81
N SER A 510 -3.48 -30.33 21.67
CA SER A 510 -3.51 -29.01 21.05
C SER A 510 -2.42 -28.92 20.00
N CYS A 511 -2.81 -28.77 18.74
CA CYS A 511 -1.92 -28.55 17.60
C CYS A 511 -2.24 -27.23 16.90
N MET A 512 -1.37 -26.85 15.97
CA MET A 512 -1.58 -25.77 15.03
C MET A 512 -1.69 -26.30 13.60
N GLY A 513 -2.12 -25.44 12.68
CA GLY A 513 -2.16 -25.70 11.25
C GLY A 513 -2.21 -24.39 10.47
N ALA A 514 -2.25 -24.51 9.15
CA ALA A 514 -2.37 -23.38 8.23
C ALA A 514 -3.57 -23.56 7.28
N VAL A 515 -4.38 -22.53 7.13
CA VAL A 515 -5.37 -22.44 6.04
C VAL A 515 -4.61 -22.44 4.72
N VAL A 516 -4.92 -23.39 3.83
CA VAL A 516 -4.30 -23.48 2.49
C VAL A 516 -5.28 -23.25 1.36
N SER A 517 -6.58 -23.41 1.63
CA SER A 517 -7.66 -23.13 0.68
C SER A 517 -8.95 -22.76 1.42
N GLU A 518 -10.09 -22.69 0.72
CA GLU A 518 -11.37 -22.39 1.34
C GLU A 518 -11.96 -23.59 2.12
N TYR A 519 -11.53 -24.81 1.83
CA TYR A 519 -11.96 -26.02 2.53
C TYR A 519 -10.88 -26.70 3.37
N PHE A 520 -9.58 -26.44 3.13
CA PHE A 520 -8.51 -27.23 3.72
C PHE A 520 -7.59 -26.47 4.68
N VAL A 521 -7.26 -27.16 5.79
CA VAL A 521 -6.22 -26.78 6.75
C VAL A 521 -5.14 -27.85 6.75
N LEU A 522 -3.89 -27.45 6.51
CA LEU A 522 -2.70 -28.29 6.52
C LEU A 522 -2.08 -28.33 7.92
N THR A 523 -1.73 -29.52 8.40
CA THR A 523 -1.18 -29.76 9.75
C THR A 523 -0.35 -31.05 9.80
N ALA A 524 0.14 -31.44 10.98
CA ALA A 524 0.86 -32.70 11.20
C ALA A 524 -0.12 -33.88 11.38
N ALA A 525 0.31 -35.08 11.02
CA ALA A 525 -0.50 -36.30 11.14
C ALA A 525 -0.56 -36.81 12.58
N HIS A 526 0.53 -36.70 13.35
CA HIS A 526 0.63 -37.20 14.73
C HIS A 526 -0.32 -36.51 15.72
N CYS A 527 -0.89 -35.36 15.35
CA CYS A 527 -1.94 -34.70 16.11
C CYS A 527 -3.20 -35.59 16.27
N PHE A 528 -3.39 -36.55 15.37
CA PHE A 528 -4.56 -37.43 15.32
C PHE A 528 -4.18 -38.91 15.41
N THR A 529 -5.15 -39.73 15.80
CA THR A 529 -5.12 -41.19 15.72
C THR A 529 -6.36 -41.68 14.97
N VAL A 530 -6.30 -42.92 14.43
CA VAL A 530 -7.44 -43.53 13.73
C VAL A 530 -8.70 -43.69 14.60
N ASP A 531 -8.55 -43.67 15.92
CA ASP A 531 -9.64 -43.75 16.90
C ASP A 531 -10.28 -42.37 17.21
N ASP A 532 -9.72 -41.25 16.72
CA ASP A 532 -10.26 -39.91 17.01
C ASP A 532 -11.50 -39.62 16.16
N GLU A 533 -12.67 -39.63 16.80
CA GLU A 533 -13.94 -39.39 16.13
C GLU A 533 -14.06 -37.94 15.64
N LYS A 534 -14.64 -37.73 14.44
CA LYS A 534 -14.72 -36.42 13.76
C LYS A 534 -15.28 -35.28 14.62
N HIS A 535 -16.19 -35.59 15.55
CA HIS A 535 -16.83 -34.60 16.42
C HIS A 535 -15.93 -34.15 17.60
N SER A 536 -14.92 -34.95 17.96
CA SER A 536 -13.92 -34.68 19.00
C SER A 536 -12.83 -33.68 18.56
N ILE A 537 -12.71 -33.46 17.24
CA ILE A 537 -11.74 -32.56 16.60
C ILE A 537 -12.42 -31.21 16.33
N LYS A 538 -11.82 -30.13 16.80
CA LYS A 538 -12.29 -28.74 16.62
C LYS A 538 -11.20 -27.89 16.01
N VAL A 539 -11.55 -27.08 15.02
CA VAL A 539 -10.63 -26.12 14.39
C VAL A 539 -11.11 -24.70 14.69
N SER A 540 -10.20 -23.82 15.13
CA SER A 540 -10.48 -22.41 15.43
C SER A 540 -9.51 -21.50 14.67
N MET A 541 -10.04 -20.42 14.09
CA MET A 541 -9.33 -19.55 13.13
C MET A 541 -9.78 -18.09 13.30
N GLY A 542 -8.93 -17.15 12.90
CA GLY A 542 -9.26 -15.71 12.87
C GLY A 542 -9.55 -15.06 14.21
N GLY A 543 -9.16 -15.69 15.34
CA GLY A 543 -9.34 -15.16 16.70
C GLY A 543 -10.78 -15.14 17.20
N LYS A 544 -11.71 -15.82 16.51
CA LYS A 544 -13.13 -15.89 16.87
C LYS A 544 -13.37 -17.07 17.83
N LYS A 545 -14.37 -16.96 18.71
CA LYS A 545 -14.85 -18.08 19.55
C LYS A 545 -15.57 -19.19 18.76
N GLN A 546 -15.75 -19.02 17.46
CA GLN A 546 -16.41 -19.99 16.60
C GLN A 546 -15.45 -21.15 16.28
N GLU A 547 -15.84 -22.35 16.65
CA GLU A 547 -15.21 -23.59 16.21
C GLU A 547 -15.83 -24.07 14.89
N TRP A 548 -15.01 -24.68 14.04
CA TRP A 548 -15.40 -25.22 12.75
C TRP A 548 -15.49 -26.75 12.82
N GLU A 549 -16.59 -27.28 12.28
CA GLU A 549 -16.77 -28.72 12.09
C GLU A 549 -15.95 -29.22 10.90
N ILE A 550 -15.30 -30.37 11.06
CA ILE A 550 -14.56 -31.05 10.02
C ILE A 550 -15.46 -32.05 9.28
N GLU A 551 -15.17 -32.28 8.01
CA GLU A 551 -15.74 -33.36 7.21
C GLU A 551 -14.90 -34.63 7.37
N GLU A 552 -13.56 -34.52 7.32
CA GLU A 552 -12.61 -35.62 7.48
C GLU A 552 -11.18 -35.13 7.73
N VAL A 553 -10.30 -36.05 8.14
CA VAL A 553 -8.84 -35.87 8.19
C VAL A 553 -8.21 -36.82 7.19
N LEU A 554 -7.46 -36.27 6.24
CA LEU A 554 -6.74 -36.99 5.21
C LEU A 554 -5.27 -37.11 5.64
N PHE A 555 -4.85 -38.32 5.98
CA PHE A 555 -3.45 -38.63 6.29
C PHE A 555 -2.65 -38.85 4.99
N HIS A 556 -1.35 -38.56 5.02
CA HIS A 556 -0.46 -39.03 3.95
C HIS A 556 -0.39 -40.57 3.96
N PRO A 557 -0.52 -41.26 2.81
CA PRO A 557 -0.67 -42.73 2.77
C PRO A 557 0.54 -43.51 3.31
N ASN A 558 1.73 -42.91 3.31
CA ASN A 558 2.96 -43.50 3.85
C ASN A 558 3.23 -43.14 5.32
N TYR A 559 2.32 -42.46 6.01
CA TYR A 559 2.47 -42.12 7.43
C TYR A 559 2.18 -43.34 8.31
N ASP A 560 3.18 -43.81 9.07
CA ASP A 560 3.01 -44.79 10.13
C ASP A 560 4.03 -44.54 11.26
N LEU A 561 3.52 -43.99 12.36
CA LEU A 561 4.29 -43.69 13.57
C LEU A 561 4.95 -44.93 14.20
N ASN A 562 4.41 -46.13 13.98
CA ASN A 562 4.90 -47.39 14.55
C ASN A 562 5.79 -48.19 13.60
N ALA A 563 6.02 -47.75 12.35
CA ALA A 563 6.68 -48.54 11.29
C ALA A 563 8.05 -49.11 11.68
N LYS A 564 8.79 -48.43 12.58
CA LYS A 564 10.13 -48.83 13.04
C LYS A 564 10.18 -49.30 14.50
N LYS A 565 9.03 -49.54 15.14
CA LYS A 565 8.92 -50.02 16.53
C LYS A 565 9.64 -51.34 16.76
N ALA A 566 9.58 -52.26 15.79
CA ALA A 566 10.33 -53.51 15.81
C ALA A 566 11.87 -53.34 15.79
N LYS A 567 12.38 -52.18 15.32
CA LYS A 567 13.80 -51.82 15.37
C LYS A 567 14.19 -51.05 16.64
N GLY A 568 13.27 -50.88 17.59
CA GLY A 568 13.49 -50.10 18.81
C GLY A 568 13.36 -48.58 18.64
N ILE A 569 12.82 -48.10 17.52
CA ILE A 569 12.46 -46.70 17.30
C ILE A 569 10.98 -46.54 17.71
N PRO A 570 10.66 -45.89 18.84
CA PRO A 570 9.29 -45.91 19.40
C PRO A 570 8.27 -45.15 18.56
N GLU A 571 8.71 -44.05 17.93
CA GLU A 571 7.92 -43.11 17.14
C GLU A 571 8.71 -42.77 15.87
N PHE A 572 8.08 -42.89 14.69
CA PHE A 572 8.71 -42.63 13.39
C PHE A 572 7.89 -41.60 12.59
N TYR A 573 8.32 -40.35 12.64
CA TYR A 573 7.60 -39.19 12.10
C TYR A 573 7.74 -38.98 10.58
N ASP A 574 8.07 -40.01 9.81
CA ASP A 574 8.19 -39.88 8.36
C ASP A 574 6.81 -39.67 7.71
N TYR A 575 6.74 -38.74 6.75
CA TYR A 575 5.47 -38.30 6.15
C TYR A 575 4.41 -37.78 7.16
N ASP A 576 4.84 -37.19 8.28
CA ASP A 576 3.97 -36.60 9.31
C ASP A 576 3.23 -35.33 8.84
N VAL A 577 2.27 -35.51 7.93
CA VAL A 577 1.44 -34.46 7.35
C VAL A 577 0.01 -34.95 7.12
N ALA A 578 -0.96 -34.09 7.43
CA ALA A 578 -2.37 -34.34 7.24
C ALA A 578 -3.12 -33.08 6.76
N LEU A 579 -4.19 -33.29 6.03
CA LEU A 579 -5.12 -32.25 5.57
C LEU A 579 -6.46 -32.45 6.27
N ILE A 580 -6.92 -31.42 6.99
CA ILE A 580 -8.28 -31.37 7.54
C ILE A 580 -9.19 -30.75 6.48
N LYS A 581 -10.22 -31.48 6.06
CA LYS A 581 -11.29 -30.95 5.22
C LYS A 581 -12.39 -30.37 6.10
N LEU A 582 -12.76 -29.12 5.89
CA LEU A 582 -13.82 -28.43 6.64
C LEU A 582 -15.19 -28.74 6.03
N LYS A 583 -16.21 -28.91 6.87
CA LYS A 583 -17.59 -29.21 6.44
C LYS A 583 -18.31 -28.01 5.78
N LYS A 584 -17.75 -26.81 5.90
CA LYS A 584 -18.28 -25.56 5.32
C LYS A 584 -17.13 -24.74 4.74
N LYS A 585 -17.36 -24.19 3.55
CA LYS A 585 -16.47 -23.24 2.88
C LYS A 585 -16.16 -22.04 3.79
N LEU A 586 -14.88 -21.74 3.96
CA LEU A 586 -14.40 -20.52 4.62
C LEU A 586 -14.81 -19.29 3.81
N LYS A 587 -15.15 -18.22 4.51
CA LYS A 587 -15.20 -16.87 3.93
C LYS A 587 -13.94 -16.14 4.35
N TYR A 588 -13.08 -15.80 3.40
CA TYR A 588 -11.88 -15.03 3.70
C TYR A 588 -12.23 -13.65 4.25
N SER A 589 -11.32 -13.11 5.07
CA SER A 589 -11.42 -11.80 5.74
C SER A 589 -10.02 -11.37 6.19
N GLU A 590 -9.87 -10.15 6.70
CA GLU A 590 -8.59 -9.63 7.25
C GLU A 590 -7.89 -10.59 8.22
N THR A 591 -8.64 -11.42 8.96
CA THR A 591 -8.10 -12.40 9.93
C THR A 591 -8.15 -13.86 9.48
N ILE A 592 -8.66 -14.18 8.29
CA ILE A 592 -8.75 -15.55 7.75
C ILE A 592 -8.39 -15.52 6.26
N ARG A 593 -7.18 -15.97 5.91
CA ARG A 593 -6.63 -15.97 4.54
C ARG A 593 -5.69 -17.17 4.34
N PRO A 594 -5.54 -17.71 3.12
CA PRO A 594 -4.68 -18.87 2.90
C PRO A 594 -3.19 -18.48 2.93
N ILE A 595 -2.30 -19.39 3.32
CA ILE A 595 -0.85 -19.25 3.10
C ILE A 595 -0.47 -19.81 1.73
N CYS A 596 0.61 -19.30 1.09
CA CYS A 596 1.02 -19.84 -0.20
C CYS A 596 1.70 -21.22 -0.05
N LEU A 597 1.34 -22.17 -0.92
CA LEU A 597 1.96 -23.50 -0.99
C LEU A 597 3.01 -23.59 -2.11
N PRO A 598 4.05 -24.43 -1.97
CA PRO A 598 5.07 -24.60 -2.99
C PRO A 598 4.53 -25.19 -4.30
N CYS A 599 5.22 -24.85 -5.39
CA CYS A 599 4.92 -25.27 -6.76
C CYS A 599 3.48 -24.97 -7.19
N THR A 600 3.00 -23.77 -6.85
CA THR A 600 1.75 -23.18 -7.34
C THR A 600 2.02 -21.89 -8.14
N GLU A 601 1.09 -21.54 -9.02
CA GLU A 601 1.00 -20.24 -9.70
C GLU A 601 0.95 -19.09 -8.68
N GLY A 602 0.16 -19.25 -7.60
CA GLY A 602 0.07 -18.27 -6.53
C GLY A 602 1.42 -17.97 -5.86
N SER A 603 2.26 -18.99 -5.66
CA SER A 603 3.63 -18.81 -5.19
C SER A 603 4.57 -18.20 -6.24
N ASN A 604 4.40 -18.50 -7.55
CA ASN A 604 5.16 -17.82 -8.60
C ASN A 604 4.83 -16.32 -8.64
N GLN A 605 3.54 -15.96 -8.59
CA GLN A 605 3.07 -14.57 -8.50
C GLN A 605 3.60 -13.89 -7.23
N ALA A 606 3.52 -14.57 -6.07
CA ALA A 606 4.03 -14.07 -4.79
C ALA A 606 5.53 -13.76 -4.82
N LEU A 607 6.33 -14.59 -5.51
CA LEU A 607 7.77 -14.42 -5.65
C LEU A 607 8.15 -13.51 -6.84
N ARG A 608 7.18 -12.96 -7.57
CA ARG A 608 7.36 -12.16 -8.80
C ARG A 608 8.09 -12.91 -9.93
N LEU A 609 7.99 -14.25 -9.95
CA LEU A 609 8.62 -15.11 -10.95
C LEU A 609 7.78 -15.16 -12.25
N PRO A 610 8.39 -15.46 -13.41
CA PRO A 610 7.65 -15.70 -14.65
C PRO A 610 6.61 -16.83 -14.54
N HIS A 611 5.54 -16.78 -15.33
CA HIS A 611 4.55 -17.88 -15.41
C HIS A 611 5.17 -19.21 -15.88
N SER A 612 6.23 -19.15 -16.71
CA SER A 612 7.00 -20.32 -17.16
C SER A 612 7.96 -20.90 -16.11
N THR A 613 7.99 -20.35 -14.89
CA THR A 613 8.86 -20.85 -13.82
C THR A 613 8.40 -22.22 -13.33
N THR A 614 9.30 -23.19 -13.44
CA THR A 614 9.10 -24.58 -13.01
C THR A 614 9.15 -24.74 -11.49
N CYS A 615 8.53 -25.81 -11.00
CA CYS A 615 8.59 -26.23 -9.60
C CYS A 615 10.04 -26.33 -9.05
N GLN A 616 10.98 -26.83 -9.85
CA GLN A 616 12.39 -26.95 -9.45
C GLN A 616 13.09 -25.61 -9.30
N GLN A 617 12.80 -24.63 -10.18
CA GLN A 617 13.33 -23.26 -10.05
C GLN A 617 12.76 -22.57 -8.81
N GLN A 618 11.46 -22.74 -8.53
CA GLN A 618 10.85 -22.20 -7.31
C GLN A 618 11.46 -22.84 -6.04
N MET A 619 11.79 -24.15 -6.08
CA MET A 619 12.50 -24.84 -5.00
C MET A 619 13.90 -24.24 -4.77
N GLN A 620 14.65 -23.91 -5.83
CA GLN A 620 15.96 -23.27 -5.69
C GLN A 620 15.86 -21.85 -5.11
N GLU A 621 14.77 -21.13 -5.41
CA GLU A 621 14.52 -19.77 -4.93
C GLU A 621 14.07 -19.71 -3.45
N LEU A 622 13.35 -20.73 -2.98
CA LEU A 622 12.86 -20.84 -1.58
C LEU A 622 13.78 -21.66 -0.68
N LEU A 623 14.32 -22.79 -1.16
CA LEU A 623 15.18 -23.71 -0.42
C LEU A 623 16.58 -23.88 -1.06
N PRO A 624 17.37 -22.80 -1.25
CA PRO A 624 18.74 -22.90 -1.73
C PRO A 624 19.66 -23.69 -0.76
N ALA A 625 20.80 -24.16 -1.24
CA ALA A 625 21.77 -24.94 -0.47
C ALA A 625 22.62 -24.07 0.49
N LYS A 626 21.96 -23.37 1.42
CA LYS A 626 22.56 -22.50 2.44
C LYS A 626 21.69 -22.46 3.71
N ASP A 627 22.11 -21.71 4.72
CA ASP A 627 21.21 -21.38 5.84
C ASP A 627 20.13 -20.39 5.35
N ILE A 628 18.86 -20.71 5.61
CA ILE A 628 17.71 -19.94 5.11
C ILE A 628 16.92 -19.37 6.29
N LYS A 629 16.77 -18.05 6.34
CA LYS A 629 15.89 -17.38 7.31
C LYS A 629 14.43 -17.77 7.05
N ALA A 630 13.78 -18.32 8.07
CA ALA A 630 12.39 -18.74 8.05
C ALA A 630 11.71 -18.35 9.37
N LEU A 631 10.40 -18.53 9.47
CA LEU A 631 9.62 -18.24 10.66
C LEU A 631 8.60 -19.34 10.93
N PHE A 632 8.21 -19.46 12.19
CA PHE A 632 7.01 -20.18 12.61
C PHE A 632 6.19 -19.33 13.59
N VAL A 633 5.01 -19.80 13.99
CA VAL A 633 4.12 -19.12 14.96
C VAL A 633 4.01 -19.97 16.23
N SER A 634 4.07 -19.32 17.39
CA SER A 634 3.97 -19.96 18.70
C SER A 634 2.95 -19.23 19.60
N GLU A 635 2.20 -19.96 20.41
CA GLU A 635 1.22 -19.40 21.36
C GLU A 635 1.90 -19.17 22.72
N LEU A 636 2.19 -17.90 23.03
CA LEU A 636 2.59 -17.52 24.39
C LEU A 636 1.37 -17.29 25.28
N SER A 637 1.41 -17.84 26.49
CA SER A 637 0.47 -17.55 27.57
C SER A 637 1.16 -16.73 28.64
N LYS A 638 0.77 -15.47 28.82
CA LYS A 638 1.25 -14.59 29.89
C LYS A 638 0.08 -13.85 30.53
N ASP A 639 0.02 -13.80 31.85
CA ASP A 639 -1.01 -13.08 32.63
C ASP A 639 -2.45 -13.46 32.18
N HIS A 640 -2.69 -14.76 31.98
CA HIS A 640 -3.91 -15.37 31.42
C HIS A 640 -4.31 -14.92 29.99
N LYS A 641 -3.52 -14.08 29.34
CA LYS A 641 -3.69 -13.68 27.94
C LYS A 641 -2.86 -14.60 27.05
N LYS A 642 -3.52 -15.19 26.05
CA LYS A 642 -2.87 -15.94 24.96
C LYS A 642 -2.58 -14.99 23.80
N THR A 643 -1.35 -15.04 23.28
CA THR A 643 -0.92 -14.22 22.13
C THR A 643 -0.10 -15.05 21.16
N LEU A 644 -0.36 -14.90 19.86
CA LEU A 644 0.45 -15.51 18.81
C LEU A 644 1.66 -14.62 18.52
N ILE A 645 2.84 -15.23 18.48
CA ILE A 645 4.07 -14.53 18.09
C ILE A 645 4.80 -15.29 16.99
N ARG A 646 5.39 -14.55 16.05
CA ARG A 646 6.32 -15.13 15.08
C ARG A 646 7.67 -15.37 15.77
N LYS A 647 8.25 -16.54 15.53
CA LYS A 647 9.59 -16.96 15.94
C LYS A 647 10.46 -17.05 14.69
N GLU A 648 11.53 -16.25 14.62
CA GLU A 648 12.52 -16.34 13.55
C GLU A 648 13.50 -17.49 13.80
N VAL A 649 13.75 -18.31 12.78
CA VAL A 649 14.66 -19.47 12.82
C VAL A 649 15.45 -19.55 11.52
N TYR A 650 16.50 -20.38 11.50
CA TYR A 650 17.28 -20.64 10.28
C TYR A 650 17.21 -22.12 9.91
N ILE A 651 16.68 -22.43 8.72
CA ILE A 651 16.70 -23.78 8.15
C ILE A 651 18.14 -24.09 7.73
N LYS A 652 18.73 -25.14 8.30
CA LYS A 652 20.11 -25.55 8.02
C LYS A 652 20.13 -26.39 6.74
N ASN A 653 20.09 -25.76 5.56
CA ASN A 653 20.05 -26.46 4.27
C ASN A 653 21.37 -26.36 3.46
N GLY A 654 22.42 -25.80 4.06
CA GLY A 654 23.80 -25.83 3.52
C GLY A 654 24.71 -26.78 4.30
N GLU A 655 25.98 -26.42 4.44
CA GLU A 655 27.02 -27.20 5.14
C GLU A 655 26.62 -27.66 6.56
N LYS A 656 25.79 -26.88 7.26
CA LYS A 656 25.33 -27.18 8.62
C LYS A 656 24.24 -28.27 8.69
N LYS A 657 23.69 -28.71 7.56
CA LYS A 657 22.58 -29.67 7.47
C LYS A 657 22.87 -30.97 8.23
N THR A 658 23.94 -31.66 7.87
CA THR A 658 24.34 -32.94 8.47
C THR A 658 24.64 -32.82 9.97
N GLY A 659 25.11 -31.66 10.43
CA GLY A 659 25.29 -31.39 11.86
C GLY A 659 23.97 -31.24 12.60
N CYS A 660 23.00 -30.53 12.00
CA CYS A 660 21.64 -30.38 12.51
C CYS A 660 20.92 -31.74 12.58
N GLU A 661 20.99 -32.53 11.50
CA GLU A 661 20.36 -33.85 11.43
C GLU A 661 20.95 -34.80 12.48
N ARG A 662 22.28 -34.86 12.63
CA ARG A 662 22.95 -35.78 13.58
C ARG A 662 22.55 -35.58 15.04
N ASP A 663 22.15 -34.36 15.44
CA ASP A 663 21.66 -34.10 16.80
C ASP A 663 20.35 -34.83 17.13
N ALA A 664 19.60 -35.34 16.13
CA ALA A 664 18.45 -36.24 16.32
C ALA A 664 18.77 -37.49 17.17
N LEU A 665 20.02 -37.99 17.12
CA LEU A 665 20.44 -39.15 17.92
C LEU A 665 20.46 -38.88 19.44
N ARG A 666 20.25 -37.62 19.86
CA ARG A 666 20.12 -37.21 21.27
C ARG A 666 18.67 -37.07 21.72
N ALA A 667 17.69 -37.35 20.85
CA ALA A 667 16.28 -37.29 21.18
C ALA A 667 15.88 -38.46 22.09
N ILE A 668 14.96 -38.20 23.03
CA ILE A 668 14.49 -39.19 24.01
C ILE A 668 13.88 -40.39 23.27
N GLY A 669 14.40 -41.59 23.52
CA GLY A 669 13.92 -42.82 22.88
C GLY A 669 14.65 -43.20 21.59
N TYR A 670 15.55 -42.36 21.08
CA TYR A 670 16.43 -42.66 19.94
C TYR A 670 17.85 -43.09 20.37
N ASP A 671 18.08 -43.32 21.67
CA ASP A 671 19.38 -43.69 22.27
C ASP A 671 20.03 -44.96 21.69
N LYS A 672 19.24 -45.80 20.99
CA LYS A 672 19.67 -47.06 20.36
C LYS A 672 19.88 -46.94 18.85
N VAL A 673 19.54 -45.80 18.25
CA VAL A 673 19.68 -45.53 16.81
C VAL A 673 21.15 -45.28 16.49
N LYS A 674 21.70 -46.03 15.54
CA LYS A 674 23.13 -45.91 15.15
C LYS A 674 23.34 -45.07 13.91
N ASP A 675 22.45 -45.18 12.93
CA ASP A 675 22.42 -44.32 11.75
C ASP A 675 21.24 -43.35 11.85
N VAL A 676 21.54 -42.06 11.80
CA VAL A 676 20.56 -40.99 11.81
C VAL A 676 19.58 -41.07 10.63
N SER A 677 19.99 -41.65 9.50
CA SER A 677 19.13 -41.84 8.33
C SER A 677 17.93 -42.76 8.61
N GLU A 678 17.99 -43.57 9.68
CA GLU A 678 16.85 -44.39 10.10
C GLU A 678 15.71 -43.58 10.75
N VAL A 679 15.96 -42.35 11.23
CA VAL A 679 14.94 -41.50 11.86
C VAL A 679 14.77 -40.16 11.15
N VAL A 680 15.85 -39.54 10.65
CA VAL A 680 15.80 -38.33 9.83
C VAL A 680 15.89 -38.72 8.36
N THR A 681 14.73 -38.79 7.71
CA THR A 681 14.60 -39.08 6.28
C THR A 681 14.77 -37.82 5.41
N PRO A 682 14.95 -37.95 4.08
CA PRO A 682 14.97 -36.81 3.15
C PRO A 682 13.71 -35.93 3.17
N ARG A 683 12.62 -36.37 3.82
CA ARG A 683 11.39 -35.57 4.02
C ARG A 683 11.59 -34.43 5.00
N PHE A 684 12.64 -34.40 5.83
CA PHE A 684 12.79 -33.36 6.85
C PHE A 684 13.61 -32.13 6.41
N LEU A 685 13.18 -30.97 6.92
CA LEU A 685 13.97 -29.76 7.12
C LEU A 685 14.37 -29.69 8.61
N CYS A 686 15.53 -29.09 8.92
CA CYS A 686 16.05 -28.97 10.27
C CYS A 686 16.32 -27.50 10.65
N THR A 687 15.83 -27.07 11.81
CA THR A 687 16.08 -25.74 12.42
C THR A 687 16.61 -25.92 13.85
N GLY A 688 16.82 -24.83 14.59
CA GLY A 688 17.20 -24.90 16.00
C GLY A 688 18.72 -24.90 16.23
N GLY A 689 19.11 -24.88 17.51
CA GLY A 689 20.49 -24.78 17.99
C GLY A 689 21.09 -23.38 17.83
N VAL A 690 22.42 -23.30 17.95
CA VAL A 690 23.14 -22.02 18.21
C VAL A 690 23.97 -21.46 17.04
N ALA A 691 23.90 -22.07 15.86
CA ALA A 691 24.65 -21.64 14.68
C ALA A 691 23.75 -21.65 13.43
N PRO A 692 23.76 -20.60 12.58
CA PRO A 692 24.55 -19.37 12.68
C PRO A 692 24.13 -18.42 13.82
N TYR A 693 22.92 -18.58 14.35
CA TYR A 693 22.38 -17.83 15.49
C TYR A 693 21.72 -18.79 16.48
N ALA A 694 21.39 -18.31 17.68
CA ALA A 694 20.54 -19.01 18.64
C ALA A 694 19.08 -18.96 18.19
N ASP A 695 18.63 -20.04 17.54
CA ASP A 695 17.24 -20.21 17.13
C ASP A 695 16.35 -20.53 18.35
N PRO A 696 15.12 -19.97 18.44
CA PRO A 696 14.09 -20.48 19.33
C PRO A 696 13.58 -21.85 18.84
N ASN A 697 13.30 -22.76 19.78
CA ASN A 697 12.68 -24.05 19.49
C ASN A 697 11.15 -24.00 19.58
N THR A 698 10.49 -25.03 19.04
CA THR A 698 9.04 -25.22 19.08
C THR A 698 8.57 -25.78 20.42
N CYS A 699 7.35 -25.44 20.83
CA CYS A 699 6.65 -26.13 21.92
C CYS A 699 5.72 -27.22 21.38
N LYS A 700 5.36 -28.20 22.20
CA LYS A 700 4.34 -29.23 21.84
C LYS A 700 3.03 -28.65 21.30
N GLY A 701 2.61 -27.48 21.79
CA GLY A 701 1.41 -26.79 21.32
C GLY A 701 1.54 -26.12 19.95
N ASP A 702 2.76 -26.03 19.40
CA ASP A 702 3.06 -25.44 18.08
C ASP A 702 3.12 -26.51 16.97
N SER A 703 3.10 -27.80 17.34
CA SER A 703 3.13 -28.95 16.43
C SER A 703 2.02 -28.88 15.37
N GLY A 704 2.35 -29.25 14.12
CA GLY A 704 1.48 -29.08 12.97
C GLY A 704 1.44 -27.65 12.40
N GLY A 705 1.98 -26.66 13.10
CA GLY A 705 2.06 -25.28 12.62
C GLY A 705 2.93 -25.11 11.36
N PRO A 706 2.73 -24.03 10.59
CA PRO A 706 3.49 -23.79 9.38
C PRO A 706 4.92 -23.30 9.69
N LEU A 707 5.91 -23.91 9.04
CA LEU A 707 7.23 -23.33 8.82
C LEU A 707 7.20 -22.60 7.47
N PHE A 708 7.41 -21.28 7.48
CA PHE A 708 7.25 -20.44 6.29
C PHE A 708 8.40 -19.44 6.10
N ILE A 709 8.57 -19.00 4.85
CA ILE A 709 9.54 -17.99 4.44
C ILE A 709 8.78 -16.70 4.13
N HIS A 710 9.26 -15.58 4.68
CA HIS A 710 8.81 -14.25 4.32
C HIS A 710 9.72 -13.69 3.21
N LYS A 711 9.16 -13.42 2.02
CA LYS A 711 9.92 -12.98 0.84
C LYS A 711 9.02 -12.15 -0.08
N LYS A 712 9.52 -11.01 -0.58
CA LYS A 712 8.77 -10.05 -1.43
C LYS A 712 7.42 -9.62 -0.82
N SER A 713 7.39 -9.41 0.50
CA SER A 713 6.19 -9.09 1.28
C SER A 713 5.06 -10.14 1.17
N ARG A 714 5.44 -11.40 0.92
CA ARG A 714 4.57 -12.58 0.88
C ARG A 714 5.10 -13.69 1.78
N PHE A 715 4.20 -14.52 2.27
CA PHE A 715 4.49 -15.62 3.18
C PHE A 715 4.17 -16.96 2.51
N ILE A 716 5.22 -17.77 2.29
CA ILE A 716 5.13 -19.06 1.60
C ILE A 716 5.50 -20.17 2.58
N GLN A 717 4.59 -21.12 2.80
CA GLN A 717 4.86 -22.29 3.64
C GLN A 717 5.82 -23.23 2.91
N VAL A 718 6.87 -23.68 3.60
CA VAL A 718 7.83 -24.65 3.08
C VAL A 718 7.90 -25.93 3.92
N GLY A 719 7.36 -25.90 5.13
CA GLY A 719 7.21 -27.09 5.95
C GLY A 719 6.07 -27.08 6.96
N VAL A 720 5.89 -28.22 7.61
CA VAL A 720 4.97 -28.45 8.74
C VAL A 720 5.80 -28.87 9.95
N ILE A 721 5.63 -28.21 11.10
CA ILE A 721 6.30 -28.56 12.35
C ILE A 721 5.91 -29.98 12.74
N SER A 722 6.89 -30.86 12.91
CA SER A 722 6.65 -32.28 13.21
C SER A 722 7.12 -32.62 14.62
N TRP A 723 8.43 -32.61 14.89
CA TRP A 723 8.97 -33.03 16.19
C TRP A 723 10.28 -32.31 16.53
N GLY A 724 10.68 -32.34 17.81
CA GLY A 724 11.90 -31.69 18.30
C GLY A 724 12.73 -32.59 19.21
N VAL A 725 14.04 -32.36 19.26
CA VAL A 725 15.01 -33.17 20.03
C VAL A 725 14.85 -32.96 21.55
N VAL A 726 14.47 -31.75 21.97
CA VAL A 726 14.37 -31.35 23.39
C VAL A 726 13.06 -30.60 23.64
N ASP A 727 12.27 -31.04 24.62
CA ASP A 727 11.06 -30.35 25.09
C ASP A 727 11.44 -29.17 26.01
N VAL A 728 11.88 -28.06 25.39
CA VAL A 728 12.39 -26.88 26.12
C VAL A 728 11.29 -26.15 26.93
N CYS A 729 10.02 -26.38 26.59
CA CYS A 729 8.88 -25.64 27.15
C CYS A 729 8.45 -26.16 28.55
N LYS A 730 9.07 -27.23 29.06
CA LYS A 730 8.90 -27.76 30.42
C LYS A 730 9.87 -27.17 31.46
N GLY A 731 10.20 -25.89 31.33
CA GLY A 731 10.89 -25.13 32.39
C GLY A 731 12.41 -25.26 32.43
N GLN A 732 13.09 -25.56 31.31
CA GLN A 732 14.55 -25.47 31.25
C GLN A 732 15.02 -24.01 31.24
N GLN A 733 15.93 -23.66 32.16
CA GLN A 733 16.53 -22.31 32.21
C GLN A 733 17.59 -22.04 31.13
N GLN A 734 18.17 -23.08 30.54
CA GLN A 734 19.13 -22.97 29.44
C GLN A 734 18.80 -24.03 28.37
N VAL A 735 18.64 -23.58 27.13
CA VAL A 735 18.38 -24.44 25.97
C VAL A 735 19.70 -25.08 25.50
N PRO A 736 19.79 -26.41 25.36
CA PRO A 736 21.01 -27.06 24.87
C PRO A 736 21.32 -26.72 23.41
N ALA A 737 22.60 -26.61 23.06
CA ALA A 737 23.05 -26.31 21.70
C ALA A 737 22.60 -27.32 20.61
N TYR A 738 22.24 -28.55 21.04
CA TYR A 738 21.72 -29.63 20.21
C TYR A 738 20.18 -29.69 20.15
N ALA A 739 19.46 -28.73 20.74
CA ALA A 739 18.01 -28.65 20.62
C ALA A 739 17.64 -28.24 19.18
N ARG A 740 17.25 -29.22 18.37
CA ARG A 740 16.79 -29.04 16.98
C ARG A 740 15.30 -29.31 16.86
N ASP A 741 14.69 -28.73 15.84
CA ASP A 741 13.32 -29.00 15.43
C ASP A 741 13.31 -29.48 13.98
N PHE A 742 12.49 -30.50 13.71
CA PHE A 742 12.34 -31.17 12.43
C PHE A 742 10.94 -30.92 11.86
N HIS A 743 10.91 -30.64 10.56
CA HIS A 743 9.70 -30.19 9.85
C HIS A 743 9.55 -30.97 8.55
N ILE A 744 8.34 -31.41 8.20
CA ILE A 744 8.11 -32.07 6.91
C ILE A 744 8.25 -31.05 5.78
N ASN A 745 9.19 -31.29 4.87
CA ASN A 745 9.44 -30.51 3.66
C ASN A 745 8.28 -30.69 2.67
N LEU A 746 7.52 -29.63 2.39
CA LEU A 746 6.35 -29.72 1.51
C LEU A 746 6.72 -30.14 0.08
N TYR A 747 7.93 -29.83 -0.40
CA TYR A 747 8.41 -30.29 -1.71
C TYR A 747 8.49 -31.83 -1.83
N GLN A 748 8.65 -32.54 -0.71
CA GLN A 748 8.78 -34.00 -0.66
C GLN A 748 7.42 -34.72 -0.58
N VAL A 749 6.32 -33.97 -0.41
CA VAL A 749 4.94 -34.49 -0.36
C VAL A 749 4.03 -33.84 -1.42
N LEU A 750 4.61 -33.09 -2.36
CA LEU A 750 3.88 -32.43 -3.46
C LEU A 750 2.94 -33.34 -4.26
N PRO A 751 3.28 -34.60 -4.63
CA PRO A 751 2.36 -35.45 -5.38
C PRO A 751 1.03 -35.67 -4.65
N TRP A 752 1.09 -35.90 -3.34
CA TRP A 752 -0.10 -36.07 -2.49
C TRP A 752 -0.86 -34.75 -2.29
N LEU A 753 -0.16 -33.64 -2.07
CA LEU A 753 -0.80 -32.31 -1.98
C LEU A 753 -1.54 -31.95 -3.28
N LYS A 754 -0.93 -32.20 -4.44
CA LYS A 754 -1.55 -31.98 -5.75
C LYS A 754 -2.81 -32.82 -5.93
N GLU A 755 -2.73 -34.11 -5.60
CA GLU A 755 -3.88 -35.03 -5.68
C GLU A 755 -5.04 -34.58 -4.78
N LYS A 756 -4.77 -34.20 -3.53
CA LYS A 756 -5.82 -33.86 -2.56
C LYS A 756 -6.37 -32.43 -2.66
N LEU A 757 -5.67 -31.53 -3.35
CA LEU A 757 -6.03 -30.12 -3.51
C LEU A 757 -6.23 -29.71 -4.98
N GLN A 758 -6.41 -30.68 -5.89
CA GLN A 758 -6.61 -30.45 -7.33
C GLN A 758 -7.84 -29.56 -7.62
N ASP A 759 -8.91 -29.70 -6.83
CA ASP A 759 -10.20 -29.05 -7.02
C ASP A 759 -10.31 -27.68 -6.31
N GLU A 760 -9.23 -27.22 -5.66
CA GLU A 760 -9.22 -26.02 -4.80
C GLU A 760 -8.69 -24.75 -5.50
N ASP A 761 -8.69 -24.71 -6.84
CA ASP A 761 -8.22 -23.59 -7.69
C ASP A 761 -6.76 -23.11 -7.41
N LEU A 762 -5.92 -23.92 -6.76
CA LEU A 762 -4.58 -23.50 -6.31
C LEU A 762 -3.52 -23.38 -7.43
N GLY A 763 -3.79 -23.92 -8.63
CA GLY A 763 -2.91 -23.82 -9.79
C GLY A 763 -1.53 -24.45 -9.58
N PHE A 764 -1.46 -25.75 -9.31
CA PHE A 764 -0.17 -26.45 -9.18
C PHE A 764 0.56 -26.60 -10.52
N LEU A 765 1.89 -26.41 -10.49
CA LEU A 765 2.82 -26.45 -11.65
C LEU A 765 3.18 -27.86 -12.13
#